data_AF-A0A7X9PBB7-F1
#
_entry.id   AF-A0A7X9PBB7-F1
#
_cell.length_a   1.000
_cell.length_b   1.000
_cell.length_c   1.000
_cell.angle_alpha   90.00
_cell.angle_beta   90.00
_cell.angle_gamma   90.00
#
_symmetry.space_group_name_H-M   'P 1'
#
loop_
_entity.id
_entity.type
_entity.pdbx_description
1 polymer ?
#
loop_
_entity_poly.entity_id
_entity_poly.type
_entity_poly.pdbx_seq_one_letter_code
_entity_poly.pdbx_strand_id
1 'polypeptide(L)'
;EGIFSAAPVFDRMNPGVYVVSFNAGPAKALAAFTITDLGIVVKASKDEAVVFAADLITNRPVSCPVVARGSRGDATEGTTGTDGICTLPLPPHGENTEIRFVARAGENLAVAGVTPWSEDDSGPLRVYTYTERPVYRPGQTVFYKSILRLRQGDTYSAPVGLPITARVTDRASNLIYAEQLSSNDFGSVNGSFALSASAIPGPYTLTIEAQGRTREITFAVAEYRKPEFEVTVKPDRERYAAGDTITATVQASYFFGGPVAGARTNYLISRAPWWAMPDDEIAEDEAPDVANAVSDSEGAEYVESGDIVTDSAGNAQITFRIPKDDSEDDLFGNEWRYYITAHATDSADRTESGTATAFVTQGAYAIQAHPDNWLSQPNKPVLIRIRTVDFDGKSVGGTSGDARLIRRVWNGNKERTEVVSRSTWKSDPQGAAVVQVIPNAEGDWAVALTSRDSEGRTIRGGTTLWVMARDGGAISYPYQDLTVRAGKRLYQPGETAEIVVNTAFAPCDALFTLESEGIIAKQLVRLQSKSTVLRVPLSSDMLPAVRANICFFRGKDFVNSGTVLNISRAPRSLKVQITTDAETYAPGDEAVYRVRTLDGAGNPVSAEVSLGVVDKSIYGVLPESTPDIRSFFYPRRIDSVQTAYSFPAIYLSGDDKGGADIKTRKYFPDTAFWEPSVVTNSQGLSEFRFKLPDNLTTWRATCRAATLDALVGQATQEIVVKKPFLVRLETPRFIVEGDEVRIVAVAHNMSPSAVSATIGVETRGLRIKDNDNRTVNIQPNREARIEWTGVAEPERTCKIRVWGRAGTLTDAVESTLPVLPKGRPRTTATNGVLTATTELPYQFRSDGAPGSQSLTLRLSPSIAGVMMSSLDYLANYPYGCTEQTLSAFLPDIALIRMIDRLGVANPGLRARLPDMVNTGLLRLSDSQRGDGGWGWWRYDEADPYMTAYAVYGLIQAQNAGFSVNREMRDRGVSALNQMVSATNKRMHNALAKGQPVNVDSHIYGAWVLALADKPKTAGDTARIYLTQPKKAERLSDCGRSVLALTLYELDERETARDQLEVVWQRFSAQAEPVRSATWRSRAENLGMLMQAAL
;
A
#
# COMPACT_ATOMS: atom_id res chain seq x y z
N GLU A 1 13.73 -20.89 25.38
CA GLU A 1 13.35 -19.73 26.23
C GLU A 1 12.51 -20.24 27.40
N GLY A 2 12.23 -19.42 28.42
CA GLY A 2 11.34 -19.83 29.52
C GLY A 2 10.88 -18.64 30.35
N ILE A 3 9.58 -18.33 30.31
CA ILE A 3 8.96 -17.29 31.13
C ILE A 3 8.68 -17.87 32.51
N PHE A 4 9.41 -17.43 33.53
CA PHE A 4 9.09 -17.72 34.92
C PHE A 4 8.04 -16.73 35.43
N SER A 5 6.77 -17.15 35.43
CA SER A 5 5.71 -16.42 36.12
C SER A 5 5.62 -16.84 37.59
N ALA A 6 5.74 -15.88 38.49
CA ALA A 6 5.41 -16.03 39.89
C ALA A 6 4.56 -14.82 40.30
N ALA A 7 3.35 -15.07 40.79
CA ALA A 7 2.46 -14.02 41.29
C ALA A 7 2.73 -13.81 42.79
N PRO A 8 3.41 -12.72 43.21
CA PRO A 8 3.54 -12.42 44.63
C PRO A 8 2.16 -12.08 45.21
N VAL A 9 1.76 -12.83 46.22
CA VAL A 9 0.58 -12.50 47.03
C VAL A 9 1.01 -11.45 48.06
N PHE A 10 0.40 -10.27 48.01
CA PHE A 10 0.56 -9.22 48.99
C PHE A 10 -0.66 -9.19 49.92
N ASP A 11 -0.45 -8.84 51.19
CA ASP A 11 -1.52 -8.42 52.09
C ASP A 11 -2.19 -7.13 51.58
N ARG A 12 -3.30 -6.69 52.19
CA ARG A 12 -3.97 -5.44 51.84
C ARG A 12 -3.10 -4.22 52.22
N MET A 13 -2.26 -3.79 51.29
CA MET A 13 -1.46 -2.58 51.35
C MET A 13 -2.33 -1.32 51.20
N ASN A 14 -1.82 -0.18 51.66
CA ASN A 14 -2.50 1.12 51.52
C ASN A 14 -2.50 1.64 50.07
N PRO A 15 -3.37 2.60 49.71
CA PRO A 15 -3.25 3.34 48.46
C PRO A 15 -1.89 4.04 48.31
N GLY A 16 -1.35 4.06 47.09
CA GLY A 16 -0.09 4.70 46.77
C GLY A 16 0.62 4.09 45.56
N VAL A 17 1.73 4.72 45.17
CA VAL A 17 2.62 4.22 44.11
C VAL A 17 3.77 3.43 44.75
N TYR A 18 3.91 2.18 44.32
CA TYR A 18 4.93 1.24 44.78
C TYR A 18 5.90 0.90 43.64
N VAL A 19 7.12 0.51 44.00
CA VAL A 19 8.15 0.06 43.04
C VAL A 19 8.69 -1.28 43.50
N VAL A 20 8.54 -2.31 42.66
CA VAL A 20 9.19 -3.61 42.86
C VAL A 20 10.54 -3.62 42.15
N SER A 21 11.55 -4.19 42.80
CA SER A 21 12.91 -4.34 42.27
C SER A 21 13.21 -5.82 42.06
N PHE A 22 13.32 -6.23 40.79
CA PHE A 22 13.73 -7.58 40.43
C PHE A 22 15.26 -7.61 40.32
N ASN A 23 15.90 -8.43 41.14
CA ASN A 23 17.36 -8.55 41.20
C ASN A 23 17.77 -9.98 40.78
N ALA A 24 18.58 -10.10 39.73
CA ALA A 24 19.06 -11.38 39.19
C ALA A 24 20.59 -11.34 39.07
N GLY A 25 21.29 -11.74 40.13
CA GLY A 25 22.74 -11.51 40.25
C GLY A 25 23.05 -10.01 40.21
N PRO A 26 23.92 -9.52 39.31
CA PRO A 26 24.20 -8.09 39.16
C PRO A 26 23.11 -7.34 38.36
N ALA A 27 22.19 -8.03 37.69
CA ALA A 27 21.13 -7.38 36.91
C ALA A 27 20.00 -6.89 37.82
N LYS A 28 19.54 -5.65 37.58
CA LYS A 28 18.44 -5.01 38.31
C LYS A 28 17.41 -4.45 37.34
N ALA A 29 16.16 -4.86 37.49
CA ALA A 29 15.01 -4.25 36.82
C ALA A 29 14.08 -3.63 37.87
N LEU A 30 13.37 -2.57 37.47
CA LEU A 30 12.38 -1.88 38.29
C LEU A 30 11.04 -1.89 37.55
N ALA A 31 9.95 -2.16 38.27
CA ALA A 31 8.59 -1.92 37.78
C ALA A 31 7.82 -1.12 38.83
N ALA A 32 7.09 -0.09 38.38
CA ALA A 32 6.18 0.66 39.24
C ALA A 32 4.76 0.12 39.09
N PHE A 33 4.00 0.13 40.19
CA PHE A 33 2.58 -0.21 40.19
C PHE A 33 1.83 0.66 41.21
N THR A 34 0.55 0.90 40.96
CA THR A 34 -0.29 1.73 41.83
C THR A 34 -1.33 0.87 42.53
N ILE A 35 -1.48 1.08 43.83
CA ILE A 35 -2.62 0.58 44.60
C ILE A 35 -3.56 1.75 44.78
N THR A 36 -4.82 1.58 44.37
CA THR A 36 -5.82 2.63 44.44
C THR A 36 -7.22 2.06 44.41
N ASP A 37 -8.12 2.74 45.10
CA ASP A 37 -9.57 2.56 45.04
C ASP A 37 -10.21 3.58 44.05
N LEU A 38 -9.43 4.44 43.38
CA LEU A 38 -9.90 5.42 42.39
C LEU A 38 -9.72 4.89 40.95
N GLY A 39 -10.77 5.00 40.13
CA GLY A 39 -10.71 4.81 38.68
C GLY A 39 -11.00 6.08 37.91
N ILE A 40 -10.42 6.21 36.73
CA ILE A 40 -10.86 7.19 35.72
C ILE A 40 -11.14 6.53 34.38
N VAL A 41 -12.25 6.91 33.76
CA VAL A 41 -12.52 6.74 32.33
C VAL A 41 -12.18 8.06 31.66
N VAL A 42 -11.49 8.01 30.53
CA VAL A 42 -11.20 9.16 29.66
C VAL A 42 -11.83 8.89 28.31
N LYS A 43 -12.80 9.73 27.93
CA LYS A 43 -13.37 9.78 26.59
C LYS A 43 -12.81 11.02 25.90
N ALA A 44 -11.92 10.83 24.93
CA ALA A 44 -11.16 11.89 24.27
C ALA A 44 -11.57 12.05 22.80
N SER A 45 -11.88 13.28 22.42
CA SER A 45 -12.04 13.73 21.03
C SER A 45 -10.74 14.40 20.53
N LYS A 46 -10.80 15.13 19.40
CA LYS A 46 -9.63 15.88 18.88
C LYS A 46 -9.21 17.05 19.79
N ASP A 47 -10.17 17.76 20.38
CA ASP A 47 -9.91 19.03 21.08
C ASP A 47 -10.29 19.01 22.58
N GLU A 48 -11.25 18.18 22.99
CA GLU A 48 -11.63 18.01 24.41
C GLU A 48 -11.61 16.54 24.88
N ALA A 49 -11.44 16.35 26.18
CA ALA A 49 -11.69 15.08 26.85
C ALA A 49 -12.67 15.24 28.00
N VAL A 50 -13.55 14.24 28.12
CA VAL A 50 -14.45 14.03 29.24
C VAL A 50 -13.85 12.95 30.13
N VAL A 51 -13.65 13.28 31.40
CA VAL A 51 -13.12 12.36 32.40
C VAL A 51 -14.22 12.07 33.41
N PHE A 52 -14.51 10.78 33.61
CA PHE A 52 -15.38 10.31 34.67
C PHE A 52 -14.54 9.60 35.74
N ALA A 53 -14.50 10.16 36.94
CA ALA A 53 -13.82 9.62 38.10
C ALA A 53 -14.81 8.99 39.08
N ALA A 54 -14.53 7.76 39.51
CA ALA A 54 -15.36 7.03 40.46
C ALA A 54 -14.54 6.08 41.33
N ASP A 55 -15.10 5.75 42.49
CA ASP A 55 -14.56 4.78 43.44
C ASP A 55 -14.81 3.35 42.92
N LEU A 56 -13.74 2.59 42.73
CA LEU A 56 -13.74 1.25 42.12
C LEU A 56 -14.52 0.20 42.93
N ILE A 57 -14.60 0.38 44.25
CA ILE A 57 -15.25 -0.58 45.17
C ILE A 57 -16.76 -0.34 45.21
N THR A 58 -17.19 0.92 45.17
CA THR A 58 -18.59 1.33 45.36
C THR A 58 -19.29 1.80 44.07
N ASN A 59 -18.54 1.98 42.98
CA ASN A 59 -18.94 2.63 41.73
C ASN A 59 -19.70 3.95 41.97
N ARG A 60 -19.27 4.73 42.97
CA ARG A 60 -19.80 6.06 43.26
C ARG A 60 -18.91 7.13 42.62
N PRO A 61 -19.48 8.20 42.05
CA PRO A 61 -18.68 9.29 41.50
C PRO A 61 -17.79 9.96 42.55
N VAL A 62 -16.59 10.38 42.14
CA VAL A 62 -15.59 11.03 42.99
C VAL A 62 -15.23 12.39 42.43
N SER A 63 -15.37 13.43 43.26
CA SER A 63 -14.84 14.77 42.98
C SER A 63 -13.36 14.82 43.34
N CYS A 64 -12.49 15.04 42.35
CA CYS A 64 -11.04 15.09 42.51
C CYS A 64 -10.37 15.93 41.40
N PRO A 65 -9.18 16.52 41.66
CA PRO A 65 -8.38 17.14 40.61
C PRO A 65 -7.91 16.14 39.56
N VAL A 66 -7.91 16.57 38.30
CA VAL A 66 -7.44 15.81 37.14
C VAL A 66 -6.50 16.68 36.32
N VAL A 67 -5.37 16.11 35.89
CA VAL A 67 -4.39 16.77 35.03
C VAL A 67 -4.20 15.94 33.76
N ALA A 68 -4.48 16.53 32.59
CA ALA A 68 -4.05 16.00 31.30
C ALA A 68 -2.69 16.59 30.94
N ARG A 69 -1.70 15.76 30.60
CA ARG A 69 -0.35 16.21 30.24
C ARG A 69 0.11 15.58 28.93
N GLY A 70 0.56 16.42 28.00
CA GLY A 70 1.18 16.00 26.74
C GLY A 70 2.68 15.70 26.88
N SER A 71 3.25 15.03 25.88
CA SER A 71 4.67 14.61 25.87
C SER A 71 5.69 15.74 25.99
N ARG A 72 5.30 16.98 25.63
CA ARG A 72 6.16 18.18 25.67
C ARG A 72 6.18 18.89 27.04
N GLY A 73 5.37 18.44 27.99
CA GLY A 73 5.27 19.00 29.34
C GLY A 73 4.07 19.92 29.56
N ASP A 74 3.45 20.41 28.48
CA ASP A 74 2.20 21.15 28.50
C ASP A 74 1.08 20.36 29.20
N ALA A 75 0.27 21.03 30.02
CA ALA A 75 -0.77 20.39 30.81
C ALA A 75 -2.02 21.26 30.95
N THR A 76 -3.18 20.61 30.93
CA THR A 76 -4.48 21.19 31.29
C THR A 76 -4.92 20.59 32.63
N GLU A 77 -5.42 21.42 33.54
CA GLU A 77 -5.96 20.98 34.83
C GLU A 77 -7.48 21.18 34.89
N GLY A 78 -8.15 20.28 35.60
CA GLY A 78 -9.58 20.31 35.85
C GLY A 78 -9.93 19.67 37.20
N THR A 79 -11.20 19.61 37.55
CA THR A 79 -11.69 18.93 38.75
C THR A 79 -13.06 18.34 38.47
N THR A 80 -13.26 17.07 38.78
CA THR A 80 -14.54 16.40 38.58
C THR A 80 -15.61 16.91 39.54
N GLY A 81 -16.84 17.04 39.06
CA GLY A 81 -17.98 17.48 39.84
C GLY A 81 -18.46 16.47 40.89
N THR A 82 -19.58 16.77 41.54
CA THR A 82 -20.26 15.82 42.44
C THR A 82 -20.88 14.63 41.70
N ASP A 83 -20.99 14.73 40.38
CA ASP A 83 -21.33 13.68 39.43
C ASP A 83 -20.09 12.89 38.94
N GLY A 84 -18.90 13.22 39.43
CA GLY A 84 -17.63 12.63 39.02
C GLY A 84 -17.17 13.00 37.62
N ILE A 85 -17.83 13.94 36.93
CA ILE A 85 -17.51 14.30 35.55
C ILE A 85 -16.67 15.59 35.52
N CYS A 86 -15.63 15.61 34.69
CA CYS A 86 -14.91 16.81 34.27
C CYS A 86 -14.87 16.84 32.74
N THR A 87 -14.92 18.03 32.15
CA THR A 87 -14.49 18.25 30.75
C THR A 87 -13.30 19.18 30.79
N LEU A 88 -12.25 18.88 30.01
CA LEU A 88 -11.09 19.74 29.87
C LEU A 88 -10.58 19.73 28.41
N PRO A 89 -10.12 20.89 27.88
CA PRO A 89 -9.47 20.92 26.59
C PRO A 89 -8.16 20.14 26.63
N LEU A 90 -7.83 19.46 25.54
CA LEU A 90 -6.57 18.73 25.43
C LEU A 90 -5.39 19.72 25.37
N PRO A 91 -4.25 19.43 26.03
CA PRO A 91 -3.04 20.20 25.82
C PRO A 91 -2.57 20.06 24.36
N PRO A 92 -1.81 21.04 23.83
CA PRO A 92 -1.25 20.96 22.48
C PRO A 92 -0.43 19.68 22.28
N HIS A 93 -0.83 18.88 21.31
CA HIS A 93 -0.25 17.58 21.00
C HIS A 93 0.09 17.47 19.50
N GLY A 94 0.99 16.55 19.15
CA GLY A 94 1.23 16.18 17.76
C GLY A 94 0.42 14.93 17.40
N GLU A 95 0.44 14.58 16.11
CA GLU A 95 -0.03 13.28 15.64
C GLU A 95 0.54 12.14 16.48
N ASN A 96 -0.28 11.12 16.74
CA ASN A 96 0.08 9.88 17.44
C ASN A 96 0.79 10.09 18.81
N THR A 97 0.56 11.24 19.46
CA THR A 97 1.16 11.58 20.75
C THR A 97 0.25 11.17 21.91
N GLU A 98 0.78 10.36 22.83
CA GLU A 98 0.07 10.01 24.07
C GLU A 98 -0.15 11.25 24.96
N ILE A 99 -1.39 11.45 25.40
CA ILE A 99 -1.77 12.40 26.46
C ILE A 99 -2.15 11.58 27.68
N ARG A 100 -1.47 11.86 28.81
CA ARG A 100 -1.69 11.15 30.08
C ARG A 100 -2.57 11.96 31.01
N PHE A 101 -3.65 11.32 31.44
CA PHE A 101 -4.59 11.83 32.42
C PHE A 101 -4.24 11.26 33.79
N VAL A 102 -4.06 12.14 34.77
CA VAL A 102 -3.71 11.79 36.16
C VAL A 102 -4.73 12.40 37.09
N ALA A 103 -5.49 11.57 37.79
CA ALA A 103 -6.48 12.00 38.78
C ALA A 103 -6.07 11.57 40.19
N ARG A 104 -6.34 12.40 41.20
CA ARG A 104 -5.85 12.16 42.57
C ARG A 104 -6.90 12.46 43.65
N ALA A 105 -7.25 11.44 44.45
CA ALA A 105 -8.15 11.56 45.59
C ALA A 105 -7.40 11.22 46.90
N GLY A 106 -6.74 12.21 47.49
CA GLY A 106 -5.91 12.01 48.70
C GLY A 106 -4.62 11.24 48.38
N GLU A 107 -4.54 9.99 48.82
CA GLU A 107 -3.44 9.05 48.49
C GLU A 107 -3.78 8.16 47.28
N ASN A 108 -5.05 8.11 46.87
CA ASN A 108 -5.47 7.41 45.65
C ASN A 108 -5.03 8.16 44.39
N LEU A 109 -4.56 7.42 43.39
CA LEU A 109 -4.02 7.93 42.14
C LEU A 109 -4.47 7.04 40.98
N ALA A 110 -5.15 7.61 39.99
CA ALA A 110 -5.56 6.92 38.78
C ALA A 110 -4.88 7.55 37.56
N VAL A 111 -4.37 6.72 36.64
CA VAL A 111 -3.66 7.18 35.44
C VAL A 111 -4.19 6.45 34.21
N ALA A 112 -4.60 7.20 33.18
CA ALA A 112 -5.03 6.67 31.90
C ALA A 112 -4.30 7.40 30.75
N GLY A 113 -3.96 6.69 29.69
CA GLY A 113 -3.37 7.25 28.46
C GLY A 113 -4.36 7.16 27.30
N VAL A 114 -4.49 8.24 26.54
CA VAL A 114 -5.13 8.27 25.22
C VAL A 114 -4.11 8.74 24.19
N THR A 115 -4.26 8.34 22.93
CA THR A 115 -3.44 8.82 21.82
C THR A 115 -4.39 9.35 20.76
N PRO A 116 -4.95 10.56 20.95
CA PRO A 116 -6.15 11.01 20.24
C PRO A 116 -6.02 10.84 18.73
N TRP A 117 -6.91 10.03 18.16
CA TRP A 117 -6.93 9.70 16.75
C TRP A 117 -8.26 10.15 16.16
N SER A 118 -8.21 11.01 15.15
CA SER A 118 -9.36 11.38 14.34
C SER A 118 -9.20 10.81 12.94
N GLU A 119 -10.16 9.99 12.51
CA GLU A 119 -10.29 9.53 11.12
C GLU A 119 -10.39 10.70 10.12
N ASP A 120 -10.79 11.89 10.61
CA ASP A 120 -11.05 13.08 9.80
C ASP A 120 -9.96 14.17 9.87
N ASP A 121 -8.71 13.79 9.62
CA ASP A 121 -7.60 14.77 9.55
C ASP A 121 -7.64 15.66 8.29
N SER A 122 -8.66 15.51 7.43
CA SER A 122 -8.95 16.44 6.35
C SER A 122 -9.47 17.82 6.84
N GLY A 123 -9.97 17.87 8.08
CA GLY A 123 -10.62 19.07 8.64
C GLY A 123 -11.70 19.62 7.69
N PRO A 124 -11.87 20.95 7.60
CA PRO A 124 -12.80 21.52 6.64
C PRO A 124 -12.42 21.37 5.16
N LEU A 125 -11.28 20.79 4.75
CA LEU A 125 -10.90 20.72 3.32
C LEU A 125 -10.73 19.26 2.84
N ARG A 126 -11.81 18.69 2.31
CA ARG A 126 -11.78 17.38 1.64
C ARG A 126 -11.17 17.53 0.25
N VAL A 127 -10.21 16.68 -0.10
CA VAL A 127 -9.51 16.67 -1.40
C VAL A 127 -9.58 15.26 -1.99
N TYR A 128 -10.34 15.08 -3.07
CA TYR A 128 -10.48 13.83 -3.81
C TYR A 128 -9.57 13.85 -5.04
N THR A 129 -8.41 13.21 -4.95
CA THR A 129 -7.38 13.16 -6.01
C THR A 129 -7.32 11.77 -6.64
N TYR A 130 -7.14 11.73 -7.96
CA TYR A 130 -6.93 10.50 -8.74
C TYR A 130 -6.14 10.79 -10.03
N THR A 131 -5.56 9.74 -10.61
CA THR A 131 -4.90 9.78 -11.93
C THR A 131 -5.75 9.07 -12.99
N GLU A 132 -5.43 9.18 -14.29
CA GLU A 132 -6.31 8.61 -15.32
C GLU A 132 -6.31 7.07 -15.33
N ARG A 133 -5.19 6.45 -14.90
CA ARG A 133 -5.01 5.00 -14.74
C ARG A 133 -4.11 4.70 -13.52
N PRO A 134 -4.15 3.51 -12.91
CA PRO A 134 -3.37 3.21 -11.71
C PRO A 134 -1.87 2.92 -11.96
N VAL A 135 -1.47 2.57 -13.20
CA VAL A 135 -0.10 2.10 -13.49
C VAL A 135 0.48 2.59 -14.84
N TYR A 136 1.74 3.04 -14.80
CA TYR A 136 2.45 3.77 -15.87
C TYR A 136 3.77 3.10 -16.25
N ARG A 137 4.37 3.52 -17.36
CA ARG A 137 5.72 3.14 -17.81
C ARG A 137 6.67 4.34 -17.64
N PRO A 138 7.99 4.12 -17.52
CA PRO A 138 8.98 5.16 -17.82
C PRO A 138 8.71 5.76 -19.21
N GLY A 139 8.85 7.09 -19.35
CA GLY A 139 8.56 7.80 -20.60
C GLY A 139 7.08 8.08 -20.89
N GLN A 140 6.12 7.69 -20.05
CA GLN A 140 4.70 8.05 -20.21
C GLN A 140 4.32 9.34 -19.46
N THR A 141 3.38 10.09 -20.04
CA THR A 141 2.66 11.14 -19.31
C THR A 141 1.71 10.52 -18.28
N VAL A 142 1.68 11.12 -17.10
CA VAL A 142 0.69 10.91 -16.05
C VAL A 142 -0.27 12.09 -16.08
N PHE A 143 -1.57 11.83 -16.11
CA PHE A 143 -2.60 12.87 -15.98
C PHE A 143 -3.29 12.73 -14.62
N TYR A 144 -3.62 13.85 -13.98
CA TYR A 144 -4.24 13.86 -12.66
C TYR A 144 -5.33 14.93 -12.52
N LYS A 145 -6.31 14.65 -11.65
CA LYS A 145 -7.34 15.59 -11.23
C LYS A 145 -7.59 15.49 -9.73
N SER A 146 -7.84 16.64 -9.11
CA SER A 146 -8.31 16.77 -7.73
C SER A 146 -9.60 17.58 -7.66
N ILE A 147 -10.57 17.10 -6.89
CA ILE A 147 -11.83 17.80 -6.59
C ILE A 147 -11.79 18.17 -5.10
N LEU A 148 -11.81 19.46 -4.79
CA LEU A 148 -11.71 20.00 -3.44
C LEU A 148 -13.09 20.46 -2.96
N ARG A 149 -13.44 20.21 -1.70
CA ARG A 149 -14.67 20.71 -1.08
C ARG A 149 -14.41 21.23 0.33
N LEU A 150 -14.87 22.45 0.60
CA LEU A 150 -14.90 23.03 1.93
C LEU A 150 -16.14 22.55 2.68
N ARG A 151 -15.93 21.79 3.76
CA ARG A 151 -16.97 21.19 4.60
C ARG A 151 -17.44 22.14 5.70
N GLN A 152 -18.75 22.20 5.90
CA GLN A 152 -19.40 22.92 6.99
C GLN A 152 -20.51 22.01 7.58
N GLY A 153 -20.19 21.32 8.67
CA GLY A 153 -21.01 20.23 9.21
C GLY A 153 -21.12 19.08 8.21
N ASP A 154 -22.34 18.84 7.71
CA ASP A 154 -22.58 17.92 6.60
C ASP A 154 -22.70 18.60 5.22
N THR A 155 -22.64 19.93 5.14
CA THR A 155 -22.67 20.62 3.85
C THR A 155 -21.26 20.78 3.26
N TYR A 156 -21.18 20.93 1.94
CA TYR A 156 -19.94 21.13 1.20
C TYR A 156 -20.10 22.30 0.24
N SER A 157 -19.00 23.00 -0.02
CA SER A 157 -18.91 24.11 -0.98
C SER A 157 -17.64 23.99 -1.83
N ALA A 158 -17.67 24.52 -3.04
CA ALA A 158 -16.50 24.58 -3.92
C ALA A 158 -15.56 25.75 -3.49
N PRO A 159 -14.30 25.49 -3.09
CA PRO A 159 -13.32 26.56 -2.90
C PRO A 159 -12.83 27.05 -4.27
N VAL A 160 -13.26 28.23 -4.70
CA VAL A 160 -12.83 28.85 -5.96
C VAL A 160 -11.57 29.69 -5.77
N GLY A 161 -10.63 29.65 -6.72
CA GLY A 161 -9.43 30.49 -6.70
C GLY A 161 -8.41 30.12 -5.60
N LEU A 162 -8.52 28.93 -5.02
CA LEU A 162 -7.67 28.50 -3.92
C LEU A 162 -6.28 28.10 -4.43
N PRO A 163 -5.18 28.68 -3.91
CA PRO A 163 -3.82 28.25 -4.26
C PRO A 163 -3.55 26.81 -3.83
N ILE A 164 -2.99 26.02 -4.76
CA ILE A 164 -2.70 24.60 -4.60
C ILE A 164 -1.28 24.34 -5.10
N THR A 165 -0.47 23.61 -4.32
CA THR A 165 0.81 23.07 -4.82
C THR A 165 0.65 21.59 -5.11
N ALA A 166 0.82 21.18 -6.37
CA ALA A 166 0.95 19.77 -6.72
C ALA A 166 2.43 19.39 -6.66
N ARG A 167 2.75 18.22 -6.07
CA ARG A 167 4.11 17.65 -6.02
C ARG A 167 4.06 16.17 -6.36
N VAL A 168 5.09 15.68 -7.05
CA VAL A 168 5.28 14.24 -7.24
C VAL A 168 6.64 13.85 -6.70
N THR A 169 6.66 12.79 -5.91
CA THR A 169 7.89 12.14 -5.45
C THR A 169 8.03 10.73 -6.02
N ASP A 170 9.27 10.30 -6.20
CA ASP A 170 9.61 8.92 -6.51
C ASP A 170 9.59 8.01 -5.26
N ARG A 171 9.84 6.71 -5.45
CA ARG A 171 9.90 5.71 -4.36
C ARG A 171 11.00 5.93 -3.30
N ALA A 172 11.85 6.93 -3.48
CA ALA A 172 12.90 7.35 -2.56
C ALA A 172 12.64 8.77 -2.00
N SER A 173 11.42 9.28 -2.17
CA SER A 173 10.95 10.59 -1.74
C SER A 173 11.71 11.78 -2.36
N ASN A 174 12.40 11.61 -3.49
CA ASN A 174 12.96 12.75 -4.21
C ASN A 174 11.85 13.44 -5.01
N LEU A 175 11.85 14.77 -4.99
CA LEU A 175 10.89 15.60 -5.73
C LEU A 175 11.22 15.60 -7.23
N ILE A 176 10.36 14.97 -8.04
CA ILE A 176 10.54 14.89 -9.51
C ILE A 176 9.69 15.91 -10.26
N TYR A 177 8.63 16.42 -9.65
CA TYR A 177 7.73 17.42 -10.23
C TYR A 177 7.12 18.29 -9.15
N ALA A 178 6.96 19.58 -9.42
CA ALA A 178 6.23 20.52 -8.57
C ALA A 178 5.58 21.61 -9.43
N GLU A 179 4.32 21.92 -9.16
CA GLU A 179 3.52 22.89 -9.90
C GLU A 179 2.68 23.74 -8.92
N GLN A 180 2.53 25.03 -9.23
CA GLN A 180 1.63 25.95 -8.50
C GLN A 180 0.38 26.18 -9.35
N LEU A 181 -0.77 25.89 -8.78
CA LEU A 181 -2.07 25.88 -9.43
C LEU A 181 -3.09 26.66 -8.60
N SER A 182 -4.26 26.88 -9.18
CA SER A 182 -5.43 27.46 -8.51
C SER A 182 -6.67 26.65 -8.86
N SER A 183 -7.58 26.45 -7.91
CA SER A 183 -8.85 25.78 -8.19
C SER A 183 -9.77 26.63 -9.06
N ASN A 184 -10.53 25.97 -9.94
CA ASN A 184 -11.52 26.58 -10.82
C ASN A 184 -12.85 26.87 -10.08
N ASP A 185 -13.84 27.38 -10.82
CA ASP A 185 -15.19 27.71 -10.31
C ASP A 185 -15.93 26.51 -9.68
N PHE A 186 -15.60 25.29 -10.08
CA PHE A 186 -16.14 24.05 -9.51
C PHE A 186 -15.29 23.48 -8.37
N GLY A 187 -14.30 24.23 -7.89
CA GLY A 187 -13.40 23.81 -6.81
C GLY A 187 -12.52 22.63 -7.20
N SER A 188 -12.21 22.47 -8.48
CA SER A 188 -11.36 21.39 -9.00
C SER A 188 -10.06 21.94 -9.59
N VAL A 189 -9.07 21.06 -9.73
CA VAL A 189 -7.78 21.33 -10.35
C VAL A 189 -7.31 20.09 -11.08
N ASN A 190 -6.57 20.25 -12.19
CA ASN A 190 -6.00 19.16 -12.95
C ASN A 190 -4.63 19.56 -13.53
N GLY A 191 -3.84 18.57 -13.93
CA GLY A 191 -2.53 18.78 -14.53
C GLY A 191 -1.97 17.51 -15.15
N SER A 192 -0.75 17.59 -15.68
CA SER A 192 -0.04 16.45 -16.25
C SER A 192 1.47 16.65 -16.24
N PHE A 193 2.22 15.55 -16.11
CA PHE A 193 3.68 15.55 -16.18
C PHE A 193 4.19 14.32 -16.92
N ALA A 194 5.35 14.45 -17.58
CA ALA A 194 6.02 13.34 -18.24
C ALA A 194 6.96 12.63 -17.26
N LEU A 195 6.82 11.31 -17.11
CA LEU A 195 7.85 10.50 -16.48
C LEU A 195 9.08 10.45 -17.40
N SER A 196 10.28 10.61 -16.85
CA SER A 196 11.51 10.41 -17.62
C SER A 196 11.55 9.00 -18.23
N ALA A 197 12.18 8.86 -19.40
CA ALA A 197 12.46 7.56 -20.01
C ALA A 197 13.38 6.67 -19.13
N SER A 198 14.10 7.29 -18.18
CA SER A 198 14.96 6.61 -17.20
C SER A 198 14.32 6.44 -15.81
N ALA A 199 13.04 6.78 -15.64
CA ALA A 199 12.33 6.64 -14.36
C ALA A 199 12.40 5.21 -13.81
N ILE A 200 12.75 5.05 -12.53
CA ILE A 200 12.94 3.73 -11.91
C ILE A 200 11.57 3.15 -11.51
N PRO A 201 11.25 1.88 -11.82
CA PRO A 201 10.01 1.24 -11.38
C PRO A 201 9.82 1.22 -9.85
N GLY A 202 8.55 1.31 -9.43
CA GLY A 202 8.08 1.27 -8.04
C GLY A 202 6.85 2.16 -7.81
N PRO A 203 6.43 2.37 -6.54
CA PRO A 203 5.39 3.33 -6.17
C PRO A 203 5.90 4.78 -6.29
N TYR A 204 5.03 5.70 -6.71
CA TYR A 204 5.29 7.15 -6.80
C TYR A 204 4.11 7.87 -6.16
N THR A 205 4.38 8.91 -5.38
CA THR A 205 3.35 9.63 -4.62
C THR A 205 3.03 10.96 -5.28
N LEU A 206 1.76 11.22 -5.55
CA LEU A 206 1.23 12.54 -5.91
C LEU A 206 0.65 13.20 -4.64
N THR A 207 1.26 14.30 -4.22
CA THR A 207 0.88 15.09 -3.04
C THR A 207 0.26 16.41 -3.50
N ILE A 208 -0.95 16.71 -3.02
CA ILE A 208 -1.70 17.93 -3.30
C ILE A 208 -1.78 18.75 -2.01
N GLU A 209 -1.12 19.91 -1.99
CA GLU A 209 -1.04 20.79 -0.81
C GLU A 209 -1.97 22.00 -0.97
N ALA A 210 -2.84 22.25 0.01
CA ALA A 210 -3.78 23.37 0.01
C ALA A 210 -4.13 23.80 1.45
N GLN A 211 -4.07 25.11 1.74
CA GLN A 211 -4.29 25.68 3.09
C GLN A 211 -3.47 25.01 4.23
N GLY A 212 -2.27 24.50 3.92
CA GLY A 212 -1.44 23.79 4.89
C GLY A 212 -1.86 22.35 5.19
N ARG A 213 -2.86 21.81 4.48
CA ARG A 213 -3.15 20.36 4.44
C ARG A 213 -2.55 19.74 3.20
N THR A 214 -2.27 18.44 3.29
CA THR A 214 -1.80 17.61 2.18
C THR A 214 -2.79 16.49 1.92
N ARG A 215 -2.94 16.10 0.64
CA ARG A 215 -3.59 14.84 0.25
C ARG A 215 -2.62 14.07 -0.64
N GLU A 216 -2.30 12.85 -0.23
CA GLU A 216 -1.41 11.97 -0.99
C GLU A 216 -2.18 10.85 -1.67
N ILE A 217 -1.74 10.47 -2.87
CA ILE A 217 -2.15 9.22 -3.53
C ILE A 217 -0.97 8.44 -4.14
N THR A 218 -1.14 7.12 -4.05
CA THR A 218 -0.43 6.01 -4.68
C THR A 218 -0.55 5.83 -6.20
N PHE A 219 0.46 6.01 -7.07
CA PHE A 219 0.43 5.43 -8.42
C PHE A 219 1.68 4.59 -8.71
N ALA A 220 1.57 3.56 -9.54
CA ALA A 220 2.68 2.66 -9.82
C ALA A 220 3.39 3.02 -11.14
N VAL A 221 4.72 3.05 -11.14
CA VAL A 221 5.53 3.04 -12.37
C VAL A 221 6.11 1.64 -12.52
N ALA A 222 5.74 0.94 -13.59
CA ALA A 222 6.15 -0.43 -13.84
C ALA A 222 6.38 -0.71 -15.32
N GLU A 223 7.39 -1.52 -15.60
CA GLU A 223 7.46 -2.27 -16.84
C GLU A 223 6.57 -3.52 -16.69
N TYR A 224 5.31 -3.44 -17.12
CA TYR A 224 4.36 -4.57 -17.17
C TYR A 224 4.22 -5.14 -18.60
N ARG A 225 3.57 -6.31 -18.79
CA ARG A 225 2.86 -6.70 -20.04
C ARG A 225 1.37 -6.37 -19.84
N LYS A 226 0.62 -6.09 -20.91
CA LYS A 226 -0.85 -6.06 -20.81
C LYS A 226 -1.36 -7.50 -20.97
N PRO A 227 -2.27 -8.00 -20.11
CA PRO A 227 -2.97 -9.24 -20.37
C PRO A 227 -3.78 -9.08 -21.65
N GLU A 228 -3.96 -10.17 -22.40
CA GLU A 228 -4.68 -10.11 -23.70
C GLU A 228 -6.06 -10.77 -23.66
N PHE A 229 -6.37 -11.49 -22.59
CA PHE A 229 -7.72 -11.92 -22.22
C PHE A 229 -7.96 -11.71 -20.73
N GLU A 230 -9.23 -11.60 -20.35
CA GLU A 230 -9.68 -11.69 -18.96
C GLU A 230 -10.29 -13.07 -18.69
N VAL A 231 -10.11 -13.55 -17.46
CA VAL A 231 -10.76 -14.75 -16.94
C VAL A 231 -11.68 -14.30 -15.82
N THR A 232 -12.98 -14.51 -15.99
CA THR A 232 -13.98 -14.27 -14.94
C THR A 232 -14.47 -15.60 -14.41
N VAL A 233 -14.69 -15.68 -13.10
CA VAL A 233 -15.33 -16.82 -12.45
C VAL A 233 -16.64 -16.31 -11.85
N LYS A 234 -17.75 -17.00 -12.09
CA LYS A 234 -19.06 -16.66 -11.53
C LYS A 234 -19.79 -17.90 -11.02
N PRO A 235 -19.95 -18.05 -9.70
CA PRO A 235 -20.87 -19.01 -9.08
C PRO A 235 -22.32 -18.85 -9.57
N ASP A 236 -23.09 -19.94 -9.66
CA ASP A 236 -24.52 -19.90 -9.99
C ASP A 236 -25.37 -19.14 -8.96
N ARG A 237 -24.90 -19.08 -7.72
CA ARG A 237 -25.51 -18.38 -6.58
C ARG A 237 -24.41 -17.75 -5.73
N GLU A 238 -24.71 -16.68 -5.01
CA GLU A 238 -23.75 -16.09 -4.05
C GLU A 238 -23.66 -16.89 -2.75
N ARG A 239 -24.73 -17.64 -2.41
CA ARG A 239 -24.91 -18.37 -1.16
C ARG A 239 -25.39 -19.81 -1.40
N TYR A 240 -24.86 -20.75 -0.61
CA TYR A 240 -25.11 -22.20 -0.67
C TYR A 240 -25.21 -22.80 0.76
N ALA A 241 -25.68 -24.04 0.88
CA ALA A 241 -25.69 -24.80 2.13
C ALA A 241 -24.83 -26.08 2.06
N ALA A 242 -24.49 -26.67 3.21
CA ALA A 242 -23.62 -27.85 3.30
C ALA A 242 -24.21 -29.10 2.60
N GLY A 243 -23.55 -29.59 1.56
CA GLY A 243 -24.01 -30.71 0.73
C GLY A 243 -24.60 -30.31 -0.62
N ASP A 244 -24.83 -29.00 -0.86
CA ASP A 244 -25.16 -28.42 -2.16
C ASP A 244 -24.02 -28.62 -3.17
N THR A 245 -24.33 -28.46 -4.46
CA THR A 245 -23.34 -28.31 -5.53
C THR A 245 -23.18 -26.83 -5.91
N ILE A 246 -21.95 -26.35 -5.89
CA ILE A 246 -21.53 -25.09 -6.52
C ILE A 246 -21.28 -25.38 -8.00
N THR A 247 -21.92 -24.62 -8.89
CA THR A 247 -21.64 -24.62 -10.33
C THR A 247 -21.06 -23.26 -10.71
N ALA A 248 -19.74 -23.12 -10.68
CA ALA A 248 -19.08 -21.88 -11.09
C ALA A 248 -18.77 -21.91 -12.59
N THR A 249 -19.30 -20.92 -13.32
CA THR A 249 -18.94 -20.70 -14.72
C THR A 249 -17.63 -19.92 -14.77
N VAL A 250 -16.60 -20.49 -15.40
CA VAL A 250 -15.38 -19.79 -15.79
C VAL A 250 -15.59 -19.30 -17.22
N GLN A 251 -15.40 -18.00 -17.48
CA GLN A 251 -15.48 -17.42 -18.81
C GLN A 251 -14.16 -16.70 -19.14
N ALA A 252 -13.49 -17.15 -20.20
CA ALA A 252 -12.26 -16.57 -20.72
C ALA A 252 -12.53 -15.84 -22.05
N SER A 253 -12.26 -14.54 -22.09
CA SER A 253 -12.55 -13.68 -23.26
C SER A 253 -11.41 -12.71 -23.55
N TYR A 254 -11.01 -12.61 -24.82
CA TYR A 254 -9.99 -11.66 -25.25
C TYR A 254 -10.45 -10.21 -25.05
N PHE A 255 -9.53 -9.30 -24.69
CA PHE A 255 -9.88 -7.89 -24.51
C PHE A 255 -10.34 -7.22 -25.82
N PHE A 256 -9.89 -7.68 -26.99
CA PHE A 256 -10.44 -7.28 -28.29
C PHE A 256 -11.82 -7.93 -28.61
N GLY A 257 -12.44 -8.58 -27.62
CA GLY A 257 -13.64 -9.38 -27.76
C GLY A 257 -13.38 -10.76 -28.36
N GLY A 258 -14.36 -11.64 -28.19
CA GLY A 258 -14.28 -13.03 -28.67
C GLY A 258 -13.80 -14.01 -27.60
N PRO A 259 -14.20 -15.27 -27.68
CA PRO A 259 -13.89 -16.27 -26.67
C PRO A 259 -12.46 -16.82 -26.79
N VAL A 260 -11.83 -17.13 -25.67
CA VAL A 260 -10.59 -17.92 -25.64
C VAL A 260 -10.99 -19.40 -25.65
N ALA A 261 -11.31 -19.91 -26.83
CA ALA A 261 -11.88 -21.25 -27.01
C ALA A 261 -10.80 -22.36 -27.03
N GLY A 262 -10.94 -23.37 -26.17
CA GLY A 262 -9.98 -24.48 -26.03
C GLY A 262 -8.81 -24.19 -25.08
N ALA A 263 -8.94 -23.18 -24.20
CA ALA A 263 -7.93 -22.82 -23.22
C ALA A 263 -7.77 -23.91 -22.15
N ARG A 264 -6.52 -24.33 -21.89
CA ARG A 264 -6.19 -25.26 -20.80
C ARG A 264 -6.35 -24.52 -19.48
N THR A 265 -7.29 -24.93 -18.65
CA THR A 265 -7.70 -24.18 -17.46
C THR A 265 -7.52 -25.02 -16.20
N ASN A 266 -6.53 -24.66 -15.38
CA ASN A 266 -6.32 -25.28 -14.08
C ASN A 266 -7.13 -24.50 -13.04
N TYR A 267 -7.87 -25.17 -12.16
CA TYR A 267 -8.62 -24.50 -11.09
C TYR A 267 -8.21 -24.99 -9.69
N LEU A 268 -8.40 -24.12 -8.70
CA LEU A 268 -8.15 -24.35 -7.29
C LEU A 268 -9.34 -23.84 -6.48
N ILE A 269 -9.83 -24.69 -5.58
CA ILE A 269 -10.82 -24.35 -4.56
C ILE A 269 -10.14 -24.42 -3.19
N SER A 270 -10.26 -23.34 -2.44
CA SER A 270 -9.89 -23.27 -1.01
C SER A 270 -11.06 -22.72 -0.19
N ARG A 271 -10.99 -22.82 1.14
CA ARG A 271 -12.02 -22.28 2.05
C ARG A 271 -11.42 -21.69 3.31
N ALA A 272 -12.02 -20.63 3.84
CA ALA A 272 -11.74 -20.11 5.17
C ALA A 272 -13.03 -20.13 6.02
N PRO A 273 -12.96 -20.30 7.35
CA PRO A 273 -14.12 -20.12 8.21
C PRO A 273 -14.67 -18.69 8.08
N TRP A 274 -15.95 -18.57 7.80
CA TRP A 274 -16.63 -17.28 7.73
C TRP A 274 -17.29 -17.01 9.07
N TRP A 275 -16.56 -16.38 9.98
CA TRP A 275 -17.16 -15.71 11.13
C TRP A 275 -17.90 -14.46 10.68
N ALA A 276 -19.09 -14.65 10.12
CA ALA A 276 -20.15 -13.68 10.25
C ALA A 276 -20.47 -13.54 11.75
N MET A 277 -19.80 -12.61 12.45
CA MET A 277 -20.20 -12.23 13.81
C MET A 277 -21.64 -11.72 13.74
N PRO A 278 -22.63 -12.41 14.35
CA PRO A 278 -24.03 -12.06 14.20
C PRO A 278 -24.42 -11.04 15.27
N ASP A 279 -23.74 -9.89 15.26
CA ASP A 279 -24.31 -8.65 15.79
C ASP A 279 -25.19 -8.02 14.69
N ASP A 280 -26.28 -7.37 15.12
CA ASP A 280 -27.46 -7.06 14.28
C ASP A 280 -27.25 -5.95 13.20
N GLU A 281 -26.01 -5.60 12.84
CA GLU A 281 -25.63 -4.34 12.15
C GLU A 281 -25.25 -4.42 10.65
N ILE A 282 -24.99 -5.58 10.03
CA ILE A 282 -24.67 -5.65 8.59
C ILE A 282 -25.95 -5.51 7.72
N ALA A 283 -25.91 -4.62 6.73
CA ALA A 283 -27.02 -4.32 5.82
C ALA A 283 -26.74 -4.77 4.38
N GLU A 284 -27.81 -5.02 3.60
CA GLU A 284 -27.77 -5.74 2.31
C GLU A 284 -27.09 -4.97 1.15
N ASP A 285 -26.73 -3.70 1.32
CA ASP A 285 -26.11 -2.86 0.27
C ASP A 285 -24.57 -2.97 0.19
N GLU A 286 -23.91 -3.62 1.14
CA GLU A 286 -22.45 -3.79 1.17
C GLU A 286 -22.02 -5.15 0.59
N ALA A 287 -21.95 -5.23 -0.73
CA ALA A 287 -21.10 -6.22 -1.40
C ALA A 287 -19.63 -5.89 -1.08
N PRO A 288 -18.86 -6.78 -0.42
CA PRO A 288 -17.48 -6.47 -0.02
C PRO A 288 -16.58 -6.29 -1.25
N ASP A 289 -15.78 -5.23 -1.24
CA ASP A 289 -14.87 -4.90 -2.35
C ASP A 289 -13.89 -6.04 -2.62
N VAL A 290 -13.95 -6.58 -3.84
CA VAL A 290 -13.25 -7.82 -4.26
C VAL A 290 -11.72 -7.70 -4.13
N ALA A 291 -11.19 -6.48 -4.05
CA ALA A 291 -9.76 -6.18 -3.91
C ALA A 291 -9.10 -6.78 -2.65
N ASN A 292 -9.84 -6.94 -1.54
CA ASN A 292 -9.27 -7.48 -0.28
C ASN A 292 -9.36 -9.01 -0.16
N ALA A 293 -9.99 -9.71 -1.11
CA ALA A 293 -10.15 -11.17 -1.05
C ALA A 293 -8.81 -11.96 -1.12
N VAL A 294 -7.70 -11.29 -1.45
CA VAL A 294 -6.36 -11.91 -1.55
C VAL A 294 -5.69 -12.02 -0.18
N SER A 295 -5.83 -11.05 0.72
CA SER A 295 -5.24 -11.14 2.08
C SER A 295 -5.96 -12.18 2.94
N ASP A 296 -7.29 -12.27 2.82
CA ASP A 296 -8.12 -13.27 3.52
C ASP A 296 -7.90 -14.72 3.01
N SER A 297 -6.95 -14.94 2.09
CA SER A 297 -6.52 -16.27 1.64
C SER A 297 -5.33 -16.83 2.41
N GLU A 298 -4.59 -16.01 3.17
CA GLU A 298 -3.44 -16.42 3.99
C GLU A 298 -3.91 -17.12 5.28
N GLY A 299 -4.35 -18.38 5.10
CA GLY A 299 -5.00 -19.19 6.13
C GLY A 299 -6.12 -20.10 5.59
N ALA A 300 -6.48 -19.99 4.31
CA ALA A 300 -7.50 -20.83 3.69
C ALA A 300 -7.04 -22.29 3.51
N GLU A 301 -7.90 -23.22 3.91
CA GLU A 301 -7.71 -24.67 3.71
C GLU A 301 -7.84 -25.04 2.24
N TYR A 302 -6.95 -25.90 1.73
CA TYR A 302 -7.12 -26.55 0.42
C TYR A 302 -8.37 -27.44 0.42
N VAL A 303 -9.15 -27.41 -0.67
CA VAL A 303 -10.34 -28.25 -0.84
C VAL A 303 -10.19 -29.18 -2.03
N GLU A 304 -10.06 -28.63 -3.25
CA GLU A 304 -9.97 -29.40 -4.50
C GLU A 304 -9.21 -28.60 -5.57
N SER A 305 -8.62 -29.30 -6.55
CA SER A 305 -8.03 -28.69 -7.74
C SER A 305 -8.16 -29.65 -8.92
N GLY A 306 -8.18 -29.13 -10.14
CA GLY A 306 -8.34 -29.94 -11.34
C GLY A 306 -8.21 -29.18 -12.66
N ASP A 307 -8.35 -29.91 -13.75
CA ASP A 307 -8.16 -29.41 -15.11
C ASP A 307 -9.47 -29.43 -15.91
N ILE A 308 -9.80 -28.30 -16.52
CA ILE A 308 -10.92 -28.13 -17.46
C ILE A 308 -10.46 -27.44 -18.75
N VAL A 309 -11.27 -27.49 -19.79
CA VAL A 309 -10.98 -26.85 -21.09
C VAL A 309 -12.19 -26.02 -21.51
N THR A 310 -11.98 -24.80 -21.98
CA THR A 310 -13.07 -23.91 -22.42
C THR A 310 -13.70 -24.36 -23.74
N ASP A 311 -15.01 -24.18 -23.86
CA ASP A 311 -15.81 -24.48 -25.04
C ASP A 311 -15.61 -23.45 -26.18
N SER A 312 -16.36 -23.61 -27.27
CA SER A 312 -16.35 -22.67 -28.41
C SER A 312 -16.89 -21.27 -28.12
N ALA A 313 -17.45 -21.04 -26.93
CA ALA A 313 -17.92 -19.75 -26.43
C ALA A 313 -17.04 -19.24 -25.26
N GLY A 314 -15.89 -19.88 -25.00
CA GLY A 314 -14.89 -19.45 -24.01
C GLY A 314 -15.26 -19.84 -22.57
N ASN A 315 -16.29 -20.66 -22.38
CA ASN A 315 -16.80 -21.03 -21.07
C ASN A 315 -16.32 -22.42 -20.65
N ALA A 316 -16.11 -22.62 -19.35
CA ALA A 316 -16.00 -23.91 -18.71
C ALA A 316 -16.82 -23.91 -17.41
N GLN A 317 -17.18 -25.08 -16.90
CA GLN A 317 -17.87 -25.21 -15.61
C GLN A 317 -16.98 -25.94 -14.61
N ILE A 318 -16.83 -25.36 -13.43
CA ILE A 318 -16.33 -26.01 -12.22
C ILE A 318 -17.57 -26.45 -11.43
N THR A 319 -17.73 -27.75 -11.25
CA THR A 319 -18.87 -28.34 -10.54
C THR A 319 -18.35 -29.05 -9.29
N PHE A 320 -18.50 -28.41 -8.14
CA PHE A 320 -17.96 -28.86 -6.86
C PHE A 320 -19.08 -29.14 -5.87
N ARG A 321 -19.05 -30.29 -5.19
CA ARG A 321 -20.02 -30.60 -4.13
C ARG A 321 -19.44 -30.28 -2.76
N ILE A 322 -20.09 -29.36 -2.07
CA ILE A 322 -19.73 -28.95 -0.71
C ILE A 322 -19.79 -30.17 0.23
N PRO A 323 -18.70 -30.51 0.94
CA PRO A 323 -18.72 -31.56 1.96
C PRO A 323 -19.76 -31.26 3.05
N LYS A 324 -20.45 -32.30 3.52
CA LYS A 324 -21.24 -32.19 4.75
C LYS A 324 -20.31 -32.26 5.95
N ASP A 325 -20.41 -31.28 6.84
CA ASP A 325 -19.73 -31.32 8.12
C ASP A 325 -20.56 -32.16 9.11
N ASP A 326 -20.24 -33.45 9.16
CA ASP A 326 -20.82 -34.42 10.10
C ASP A 326 -19.95 -34.61 11.37
N SER A 327 -19.01 -33.71 11.67
CA SER A 327 -18.19 -33.79 12.88
C SER A 327 -19.01 -33.53 14.16
N GLU A 328 -18.78 -34.30 15.22
CA GLU A 328 -19.40 -34.03 16.54
C GLU A 328 -18.54 -33.14 17.45
N ASP A 329 -17.30 -32.87 17.05
CA ASP A 329 -16.30 -32.14 17.85
C ASP A 329 -16.56 -30.63 17.92
N ASP A 330 -17.15 -30.04 16.88
CA ASP A 330 -17.63 -28.65 16.91
C ASP A 330 -19.04 -28.57 17.53
N LEU A 331 -19.15 -27.76 18.59
CA LEU A 331 -20.39 -27.57 19.36
C LEU A 331 -21.39 -26.63 18.66
N PHE A 332 -20.93 -25.73 17.79
CA PHE A 332 -21.74 -24.67 17.18
C PHE A 332 -21.69 -24.71 15.64
N GLY A 333 -20.64 -25.28 15.06
CA GLY A 333 -20.43 -25.47 13.63
C GLY A 333 -19.96 -24.21 12.90
N ASN A 334 -19.06 -24.37 11.93
CA ASN A 334 -18.54 -23.27 11.13
C ASN A 334 -19.36 -23.05 9.86
N GLU A 335 -19.58 -21.78 9.54
CA GLU A 335 -19.90 -21.34 8.18
C GLU A 335 -18.59 -21.04 7.43
N TRP A 336 -18.61 -21.04 6.10
CA TRP A 336 -17.40 -21.06 5.28
C TRP A 336 -17.49 -20.10 4.10
N ARG A 337 -16.39 -19.41 3.80
CA ARG A 337 -16.19 -18.69 2.55
C ARG A 337 -15.28 -19.54 1.67
N TYR A 338 -15.79 -20.00 0.53
CA TYR A 338 -15.01 -20.72 -0.48
C TYR A 338 -14.45 -19.74 -1.49
N TYR A 339 -13.17 -19.87 -1.82
CA TYR A 339 -12.49 -19.16 -2.91
C TYR A 339 -12.34 -20.12 -4.09
N ILE A 340 -12.75 -19.69 -5.28
CA ILE A 340 -12.74 -20.47 -6.52
C ILE A 340 -11.89 -19.72 -7.52
N THR A 341 -10.65 -20.16 -7.72
CA THR A 341 -9.67 -19.56 -8.62
C THR A 341 -9.48 -20.43 -9.87
N ALA A 342 -9.44 -19.82 -11.05
CA ALA A 342 -9.18 -20.49 -12.32
C ALA A 342 -8.07 -19.77 -13.10
N HIS A 343 -7.10 -20.53 -13.58
CA HIS A 343 -5.97 -20.10 -14.40
C HIS A 343 -6.12 -20.66 -15.81
N ALA A 344 -6.59 -19.85 -16.77
CA ALA A 344 -6.80 -20.28 -18.15
C ALA A 344 -5.59 -19.94 -19.03
N THR A 345 -5.17 -20.89 -19.88
CA THR A 345 -3.98 -20.77 -20.74
C THR A 345 -4.33 -20.88 -22.24
N ASP A 346 -4.05 -19.83 -23.00
CA ASP A 346 -4.41 -19.71 -24.43
C ASP A 346 -3.54 -20.54 -25.38
N SER A 347 -3.85 -20.48 -26.68
CA SER A 347 -3.08 -21.19 -27.72
C SER A 347 -1.70 -20.58 -28.00
N ALA A 348 -1.39 -19.40 -27.44
CA ALA A 348 -0.07 -18.75 -27.49
C ALA A 348 0.73 -18.95 -26.18
N ASP A 349 0.32 -19.93 -25.35
CA ASP A 349 0.96 -20.32 -24.09
C ASP A 349 1.02 -19.18 -23.04
N ARG A 350 0.04 -18.27 -23.03
CA ARG A 350 -0.15 -17.26 -21.97
C ARG A 350 -1.20 -17.72 -20.98
N THR A 351 -0.93 -17.55 -19.68
CA THR A 351 -1.87 -17.88 -18.60
C THR A 351 -2.35 -16.60 -17.91
N GLU A 352 -3.66 -16.45 -17.77
CA GLU A 352 -4.32 -15.37 -17.02
C GLU A 352 -5.28 -16.01 -15.99
N SER A 353 -5.69 -15.28 -14.95
CA SER A 353 -6.45 -15.86 -13.83
C SER A 353 -7.58 -15.00 -13.29
N GLY A 354 -8.66 -15.65 -12.86
CA GLY A 354 -9.78 -15.03 -12.14
C GLY A 354 -10.16 -15.80 -10.89
N THR A 355 -10.71 -15.10 -9.90
CA THR A 355 -11.16 -15.66 -8.63
C THR A 355 -12.56 -15.16 -8.28
N ALA A 356 -13.38 -16.02 -7.67
CA ALA A 356 -14.66 -15.66 -7.08
C ALA A 356 -14.84 -16.25 -5.68
N THR A 357 -15.74 -15.66 -4.89
CA THR A 357 -16.13 -16.14 -3.57
C THR A 357 -17.54 -16.73 -3.58
N ALA A 358 -17.73 -17.84 -2.86
CA ALA A 358 -19.04 -18.43 -2.59
C ALA A 358 -19.22 -18.60 -1.07
N PHE A 359 -20.36 -18.14 -0.53
CA PHE A 359 -20.67 -18.25 0.89
C PHE A 359 -21.44 -19.54 1.18
N VAL A 360 -21.05 -20.27 2.22
CA VAL A 360 -21.56 -21.62 2.52
C VAL A 360 -21.95 -21.74 3.99
N THR A 361 -23.21 -22.09 4.23
CA THR A 361 -23.82 -22.21 5.57
C THR A 361 -24.11 -23.67 5.93
N GLN A 362 -24.48 -23.96 7.19
CA GLN A 362 -24.69 -25.34 7.66
C GLN A 362 -25.95 -26.03 7.10
N GLY A 363 -26.98 -25.27 6.76
CA GLY A 363 -28.29 -25.76 6.31
C GLY A 363 -29.27 -24.61 6.09
N ALA A 364 -30.53 -24.90 5.77
CA ALA A 364 -31.51 -23.91 5.30
C ALA A 364 -31.87 -22.74 6.28
N TYR A 365 -31.37 -22.77 7.51
CA TYR A 365 -31.55 -21.73 8.53
C TYR A 365 -30.43 -21.79 9.57
N ALA A 366 -30.21 -20.70 10.29
CA ALA A 366 -29.32 -20.63 11.45
C ALA A 366 -30.11 -20.77 12.77
N ILE A 367 -29.45 -21.28 13.83
CA ILE A 367 -30.00 -21.37 15.19
C ILE A 367 -29.30 -20.33 16.07
N GLN A 368 -29.90 -19.16 16.23
CA GLN A 368 -29.45 -18.14 17.19
C GLN A 368 -29.89 -18.55 18.60
N ALA A 369 -29.01 -18.43 19.60
CA ALA A 369 -29.32 -18.80 20.98
C ALA A 369 -28.67 -17.89 22.02
N HIS A 370 -29.47 -17.44 22.97
CA HIS A 370 -29.04 -16.55 24.04
C HIS A 370 -29.68 -16.98 25.37
N PRO A 371 -28.91 -17.10 26.47
CA PRO A 371 -29.49 -17.33 27.78
C PRO A 371 -30.20 -16.08 28.28
N ASP A 372 -31.15 -16.24 29.20
CA ASP A 372 -31.75 -15.12 29.92
C ASP A 372 -30.77 -14.48 30.92
N ASN A 373 -29.75 -15.22 31.37
CA ASN A 373 -28.59 -14.73 32.08
C ASN A 373 -27.36 -15.59 31.68
N TRP A 374 -26.32 -14.99 31.10
CA TRP A 374 -25.07 -15.70 30.78
C TRP A 374 -24.31 -16.19 32.02
N LEU A 375 -24.47 -15.50 33.15
CA LEU A 375 -23.92 -15.88 34.46
C LEU A 375 -25.03 -16.47 35.35
N SER A 376 -24.74 -17.62 35.97
CA SER A 376 -25.66 -18.34 36.87
C SER A 376 -24.93 -18.92 38.09
N GLN A 377 -25.69 -19.49 39.03
CA GLN A 377 -25.17 -20.23 40.18
C GLN A 377 -25.43 -21.74 40.02
N PRO A 378 -24.60 -22.63 40.59
CA PRO A 378 -24.84 -24.06 40.59
C PRO A 378 -26.25 -24.42 41.08
N ASN A 379 -26.93 -25.27 40.31
CA ASN A 379 -28.29 -25.76 40.54
C ASN A 379 -29.39 -24.68 40.45
N LYS A 380 -29.12 -23.54 39.79
CA LYS A 380 -30.15 -22.61 39.34
C LYS A 380 -30.57 -22.91 37.89
N PRO A 381 -31.87 -22.78 37.55
CA PRO A 381 -32.30 -22.88 36.17
C PRO A 381 -31.92 -21.63 35.37
N VAL A 382 -31.59 -21.83 34.09
CA VAL A 382 -31.32 -20.78 33.10
C VAL A 382 -32.20 -21.05 31.88
N LEU A 383 -32.77 -20.01 31.28
CA LEU A 383 -33.66 -20.13 30.12
C LEU A 383 -32.94 -19.73 28.85
N ILE A 384 -32.63 -20.68 27.98
CA ILE A 384 -32.04 -20.42 26.67
C ILE A 384 -33.16 -20.06 25.70
N ARG A 385 -33.18 -18.80 25.27
CA ARG A 385 -34.04 -18.30 24.19
C ARG A 385 -33.38 -18.67 22.87
N ILE A 386 -34.15 -19.29 21.99
CA ILE A 386 -33.72 -19.74 20.66
C ILE A 386 -34.51 -18.96 19.63
N ARG A 387 -33.85 -18.54 18.55
CA ARG A 387 -34.48 -18.00 17.35
C ARG A 387 -33.91 -18.70 16.11
N THR A 388 -34.78 -19.28 15.27
CA THR A 388 -34.39 -19.82 13.96
C THR A 388 -34.70 -18.82 12.84
N VAL A 389 -33.72 -18.54 11.98
CA VAL A 389 -33.80 -17.56 10.90
C VAL A 389 -33.18 -18.07 9.60
N ASP A 390 -33.75 -17.66 8.45
CA ASP A 390 -33.13 -17.86 7.14
C ASP A 390 -32.03 -16.82 6.85
N PHE A 391 -31.40 -16.93 5.68
CA PHE A 391 -30.29 -16.06 5.26
C PHE A 391 -30.70 -14.60 4.98
N ASP A 392 -32.00 -14.31 4.99
CA ASP A 392 -32.55 -12.95 4.85
C ASP A 392 -33.00 -12.41 6.24
N GLY A 393 -32.66 -13.12 7.32
CA GLY A 393 -33.01 -12.78 8.70
C GLY A 393 -34.49 -12.99 9.06
N LYS A 394 -35.28 -13.61 8.16
CA LYS A 394 -36.70 -13.88 8.38
C LYS A 394 -36.83 -15.09 9.29
N SER A 395 -37.81 -15.07 10.20
CA SER A 395 -38.00 -16.18 11.13
C SER A 395 -38.50 -17.45 10.44
N VAL A 396 -37.85 -18.58 10.74
CA VAL A 396 -38.23 -19.92 10.25
C VAL A 396 -38.89 -20.69 11.39
N GLY A 397 -40.23 -20.82 11.33
CA GLY A 397 -41.04 -21.43 12.37
C GLY A 397 -41.17 -22.96 12.30
N GLY A 398 -41.58 -23.57 13.41
CA GLY A 398 -41.90 -25.01 13.50
C GLY A 398 -40.69 -25.96 13.55
N THR A 399 -39.47 -25.42 13.58
CA THR A 399 -38.19 -26.15 13.74
C THR A 399 -38.10 -26.87 15.08
N SER A 400 -37.30 -27.94 15.18
CA SER A 400 -37.10 -28.67 16.46
C SER A 400 -35.84 -29.54 16.45
N GLY A 401 -35.24 -29.77 17.61
CA GLY A 401 -34.12 -30.69 17.75
C GLY A 401 -33.62 -30.86 19.18
N ASP A 402 -32.37 -31.28 19.33
CA ASP A 402 -31.76 -31.54 20.63
C ASP A 402 -31.10 -30.28 21.21
N ALA A 403 -31.06 -30.23 22.55
CA ALA A 403 -30.32 -29.26 23.34
C ALA A 403 -29.48 -30.03 24.37
N ARG A 404 -28.15 -29.98 24.20
CA ARG A 404 -27.15 -30.62 25.06
C ARG A 404 -26.55 -29.57 26.00
N LEU A 405 -26.71 -29.73 27.32
CA LEU A 405 -25.94 -28.97 28.30
C LEU A 405 -24.59 -29.67 28.49
N ILE A 406 -23.52 -28.94 28.27
CA ILE A 406 -22.14 -29.43 28.23
C ILE A 406 -21.31 -28.62 29.21
N ARG A 407 -20.51 -29.28 30.03
CA ARG A 407 -19.50 -28.65 30.89
C ARG A 407 -18.14 -28.68 30.16
N ARG A 408 -17.41 -27.57 30.19
CA ARG A 408 -16.11 -27.41 29.52
C ARG A 408 -15.00 -27.42 30.58
N VAL A 409 -14.14 -28.44 30.51
CA VAL A 409 -13.08 -28.68 31.49
C VAL A 409 -11.72 -28.51 30.83
N TRP A 410 -11.04 -27.42 31.15
CA TRP A 410 -9.74 -27.05 30.58
C TRP A 410 -8.58 -27.67 31.37
N ASN A 411 -7.60 -28.25 30.67
CA ASN A 411 -6.37 -28.78 31.25
C ASN A 411 -5.16 -28.33 30.40
N GLY A 412 -4.60 -27.17 30.74
CA GLY A 412 -3.72 -26.41 29.85
C GLY A 412 -4.47 -26.08 28.54
N ASN A 413 -3.77 -26.16 27.41
CA ASN A 413 -4.35 -25.88 26.09
C ASN A 413 -5.24 -27.02 25.54
N LYS A 414 -5.70 -27.96 26.38
CA LYS A 414 -6.62 -29.04 25.96
C LYS A 414 -7.95 -28.90 26.68
N GLU A 415 -9.00 -28.70 25.90
CA GLU A 415 -10.38 -28.79 26.38
C GLU A 415 -10.81 -30.26 26.51
N ARG A 416 -11.66 -30.56 27.50
CA ARG A 416 -12.45 -31.77 27.59
C ARG A 416 -13.89 -31.39 27.88
N THR A 417 -14.81 -31.81 27.01
CA THR A 417 -16.25 -31.63 27.18
C THR A 417 -16.89 -32.79 27.96
N GLU A 418 -17.93 -32.49 28.73
CA GLU A 418 -18.74 -33.47 29.46
C GLU A 418 -20.23 -33.13 29.27
N VAL A 419 -21.02 -34.02 28.65
CA VAL A 419 -22.46 -33.79 28.45
C VAL A 419 -23.22 -34.13 29.73
N VAL A 420 -23.75 -33.12 30.41
CA VAL A 420 -24.37 -33.24 31.74
C VAL A 420 -25.89 -33.43 31.65
N SER A 421 -26.56 -32.85 30.66
CA SER A 421 -27.97 -33.15 30.39
C SER A 421 -28.31 -33.07 28.91
N ARG A 422 -29.37 -33.78 28.51
CA ARG A 422 -29.99 -33.68 27.18
C ARG A 422 -31.47 -33.34 27.34
N SER A 423 -31.96 -32.53 26.42
CA SER A 423 -33.33 -32.05 26.34
C SER A 423 -33.68 -31.81 24.87
N THR A 424 -34.94 -31.57 24.55
CA THR A 424 -35.35 -31.19 23.19
C THR A 424 -36.04 -29.82 23.19
N TRP A 425 -36.01 -29.15 22.05
CA TRP A 425 -36.64 -27.85 21.85
C TRP A 425 -37.46 -27.86 20.55
N LYS A 426 -38.46 -26.98 20.48
CA LYS A 426 -39.28 -26.76 19.29
C LYS A 426 -39.72 -25.30 19.22
N SER A 427 -39.62 -24.68 18.04
CA SER A 427 -40.06 -23.31 17.83
C SER A 427 -41.55 -23.19 17.54
N ASP A 428 -42.08 -22.02 17.87
CA ASP A 428 -43.37 -21.54 17.44
C ASP A 428 -43.38 -21.16 15.92
N PRO A 429 -44.52 -20.74 15.34
CA PRO A 429 -44.56 -20.29 13.94
C PRO A 429 -43.77 -19.02 13.65
N GLN A 430 -43.29 -18.31 14.68
CA GLN A 430 -42.46 -17.10 14.60
C GLN A 430 -40.96 -17.40 14.79
N GLY A 431 -40.58 -18.68 14.79
CA GLY A 431 -39.20 -19.15 14.89
C GLY A 431 -38.60 -19.03 16.29
N ALA A 432 -39.39 -18.74 17.33
CA ALA A 432 -38.91 -18.61 18.70
C ALA A 432 -39.13 -19.89 19.51
N ALA A 433 -38.15 -20.28 20.32
CA ALA A 433 -38.28 -21.34 21.33
C ALA A 433 -37.62 -20.95 22.65
N VAL A 434 -37.91 -21.70 23.72
CA VAL A 434 -37.18 -21.61 24.99
C VAL A 434 -36.88 -23.02 25.49
N VAL A 435 -35.64 -23.27 25.92
CA VAL A 435 -35.26 -24.51 26.63
C VAL A 435 -34.61 -24.17 27.97
N GLN A 436 -35.01 -24.91 29.01
CA GLN A 436 -34.53 -24.70 30.37
C GLN A 436 -33.37 -25.66 30.68
N VAL A 437 -32.25 -25.13 31.13
CA VAL A 437 -31.06 -25.91 31.54
C VAL A 437 -30.70 -25.64 33.00
N ILE A 438 -30.06 -26.60 33.66
CA ILE A 438 -29.65 -26.51 35.08
C ILE A 438 -28.19 -26.99 35.21
N PRO A 439 -27.19 -26.10 35.15
CA PRO A 439 -25.80 -26.47 35.44
C PRO A 439 -25.64 -26.79 36.93
N ASN A 440 -24.95 -27.90 37.25
CA ASN A 440 -24.90 -28.45 38.61
C ASN A 440 -23.63 -28.08 39.41
N ALA A 441 -22.63 -27.49 38.75
CA ALA A 441 -21.30 -27.20 39.31
C ALA A 441 -20.68 -25.94 38.68
N GLU A 442 -19.66 -25.38 39.34
CA GLU A 442 -18.93 -24.23 38.83
C GLU A 442 -18.12 -24.53 37.55
N GLY A 443 -17.89 -23.50 36.74
CA GLY A 443 -17.01 -23.55 35.56
C GLY A 443 -17.57 -22.86 34.32
N ASP A 444 -16.96 -23.18 33.18
CA ASP A 444 -17.41 -22.85 31.82
C ASP A 444 -18.35 -23.96 31.30
N TRP A 445 -19.40 -23.56 30.61
CA TRP A 445 -20.48 -24.43 30.12
C TRP A 445 -20.94 -23.96 28.74
N ALA A 446 -21.43 -24.89 27.93
CA ALA A 446 -22.08 -24.61 26.65
C ALA A 446 -23.46 -25.29 26.60
N VAL A 447 -24.41 -24.64 25.91
CA VAL A 447 -25.63 -25.28 25.44
C VAL A 447 -25.51 -25.43 23.93
N ALA A 448 -25.14 -26.63 23.49
CA ALA A 448 -25.06 -26.98 22.08
C ALA A 448 -26.45 -27.43 21.60
N LEU A 449 -27.00 -26.69 20.66
CA LEU A 449 -28.27 -26.97 20.01
C LEU A 449 -27.99 -27.64 18.66
N THR A 450 -28.79 -28.64 18.32
CA THR A 450 -28.82 -29.20 16.97
C THR A 450 -30.23 -29.19 16.44
N SER A 451 -30.37 -29.13 15.12
CA SER A 451 -31.60 -29.44 14.41
C SER A 451 -31.28 -30.06 13.05
N ARG A 452 -32.32 -30.45 12.32
CA ARG A 452 -32.24 -30.85 10.91
C ARG A 452 -33.23 -30.03 10.10
N ASP A 453 -32.84 -29.67 8.88
CA ASP A 453 -33.77 -29.12 7.91
C ASP A 453 -34.49 -30.23 7.11
N SER A 454 -35.33 -29.84 6.16
CA SER A 454 -36.08 -30.72 5.28
C SER A 454 -35.21 -31.60 4.36
N GLU A 455 -33.93 -31.28 4.20
CA GLU A 455 -32.95 -32.06 3.44
C GLU A 455 -32.03 -32.89 4.35
N GLY A 456 -32.33 -32.90 5.66
CA GLY A 456 -31.60 -33.64 6.68
C GLY A 456 -30.22 -33.05 7.03
N ARG A 457 -29.87 -31.86 6.53
CA ARG A 457 -28.59 -31.18 6.87
C ARG A 457 -28.56 -30.91 8.38
N THR A 458 -27.43 -31.20 9.02
CA THR A 458 -27.23 -30.97 10.46
C THR A 458 -26.94 -29.50 10.70
N ILE A 459 -27.90 -28.76 11.25
CA ILE A 459 -27.70 -27.36 11.64
C ILE A 459 -27.32 -27.37 13.13
N ARG A 460 -26.15 -26.82 13.44
CA ARG A 460 -25.69 -26.58 14.81
C ARG A 460 -25.88 -25.10 15.15
N GLY A 461 -25.80 -24.81 16.44
CA GLY A 461 -25.84 -23.47 17.02
C GLY A 461 -25.86 -23.59 18.54
N GLY A 462 -25.91 -22.48 19.26
CA GLY A 462 -25.86 -22.56 20.71
C GLY A 462 -25.30 -21.32 21.38
N THR A 463 -24.95 -21.47 22.65
CA THR A 463 -24.51 -20.37 23.49
C THR A 463 -23.66 -20.88 24.65
N THR A 464 -22.87 -20.01 25.27
CA THR A 464 -22.08 -20.32 26.48
C THR A 464 -22.77 -19.84 27.76
N LEU A 465 -22.35 -20.42 28.88
CA LEU A 465 -22.84 -20.17 30.23
C LEU A 465 -21.68 -20.20 31.22
N TRP A 466 -21.67 -19.26 32.15
CA TRP A 466 -20.70 -19.18 33.23
C TRP A 466 -21.38 -19.45 34.56
N VAL A 467 -20.74 -20.24 35.43
CA VAL A 467 -21.40 -20.75 36.64
C VAL A 467 -20.49 -20.60 37.85
N MET A 468 -20.95 -19.84 38.84
CA MET A 468 -20.20 -19.46 40.06
C MET A 468 -21.06 -19.64 41.32
N ALA A 469 -20.52 -20.22 42.39
CA ALA A 469 -21.22 -20.37 43.67
C ALA A 469 -21.12 -19.12 44.56
N ARG A 470 -20.16 -18.23 44.29
CA ARG A 470 -19.94 -16.95 45.00
C ARG A 470 -19.35 -15.91 44.05
N ASP A 471 -19.57 -14.63 44.35
CA ASP A 471 -18.86 -13.53 43.68
C ASP A 471 -17.34 -13.70 43.81
N GLY A 472 -16.60 -13.55 42.72
CA GLY A 472 -15.13 -13.65 42.70
C GLY A 472 -14.55 -15.07 42.53
N GLY A 473 -15.35 -16.05 42.08
CA GLY A 473 -14.82 -17.34 41.60
C GLY A 473 -13.94 -17.17 40.34
N ALA A 474 -13.01 -18.10 40.11
CA ALA A 474 -12.08 -18.01 38.98
C ALA A 474 -12.71 -18.48 37.66
N ILE A 475 -13.08 -17.53 36.79
CA ILE A 475 -13.39 -17.77 35.37
C ILE A 475 -12.46 -16.90 34.52
N SER A 476 -12.00 -17.44 33.38
CA SER A 476 -10.87 -16.87 32.62
C SER A 476 -11.32 -16.32 31.26
N TYR A 477 -11.52 -15.00 31.19
CA TYR A 477 -11.64 -14.18 29.97
C TYR A 477 -12.99 -14.29 29.18
N PRO A 478 -13.38 -13.28 28.37
CA PRO A 478 -14.40 -12.32 28.85
C PRO A 478 -15.52 -11.95 27.83
N TYR A 479 -16.34 -10.93 28.20
CA TYR A 479 -17.42 -10.24 27.46
C TYR A 479 -18.83 -10.89 27.49
N GLN A 480 -19.95 -10.19 27.78
CA GLN A 480 -20.21 -8.85 28.37
C GLN A 480 -21.44 -8.89 29.31
N ASP A 481 -21.47 -8.05 30.35
CA ASP A 481 -22.57 -7.93 31.35
C ASP A 481 -23.51 -6.69 31.14
N LEU A 482 -23.35 -5.97 30.03
CA LEU A 482 -24.11 -4.77 29.67
C LEU A 482 -24.51 -4.85 28.19
N THR A 483 -25.74 -4.48 27.86
CA THR A 483 -26.21 -4.34 26.47
C THR A 483 -26.93 -3.01 26.26
N VAL A 484 -26.70 -2.38 25.12
CA VAL A 484 -27.35 -1.14 24.69
C VAL A 484 -27.90 -1.38 23.28
N ARG A 485 -29.19 -1.11 23.03
CA ARG A 485 -29.85 -1.36 21.73
C ARG A 485 -30.77 -0.21 21.32
N ALA A 486 -30.69 0.22 20.07
CA ALA A 486 -31.58 1.21 19.48
C ALA A 486 -33.00 0.65 19.22
N GLY A 487 -34.03 1.46 19.43
CA GLY A 487 -35.44 1.10 19.18
C GLY A 487 -35.87 1.08 17.71
N LYS A 488 -35.07 1.65 16.79
CA LYS A 488 -35.22 1.55 15.33
C LYS A 488 -33.86 1.32 14.66
N ARG A 489 -33.87 0.70 13.47
CA ARG A 489 -32.70 0.59 12.58
C ARG A 489 -32.32 1.90 11.87
N LEU A 490 -33.31 2.78 11.64
CA LEU A 490 -33.13 4.08 10.99
C LEU A 490 -34.13 5.09 11.58
N TYR A 491 -33.66 6.30 11.84
CA TYR A 491 -34.45 7.44 12.34
C TYR A 491 -34.52 8.56 11.30
N GLN A 492 -35.46 9.49 11.45
CA GLN A 492 -35.49 10.75 10.68
C GLN A 492 -34.95 11.92 11.52
N PRO A 493 -34.36 12.97 10.91
CA PRO A 493 -33.96 14.18 11.63
C PRO A 493 -35.15 14.80 12.37
N GLY A 494 -34.98 15.10 13.66
CA GLY A 494 -36.04 15.58 14.55
C GLY A 494 -36.83 14.49 15.28
N GLU A 495 -36.59 13.20 15.04
CA GLU A 495 -37.15 12.12 15.85
C GLU A 495 -36.43 11.98 17.20
N THR A 496 -37.11 11.41 18.20
CA THR A 496 -36.49 10.95 19.44
C THR A 496 -36.20 9.45 19.34
N ALA A 497 -34.93 9.07 19.43
CA ALA A 497 -34.52 7.68 19.58
C ALA A 497 -34.81 7.18 21.01
N GLU A 498 -35.48 6.03 21.11
CA GLU A 498 -35.55 5.26 22.34
C GLU A 498 -34.42 4.22 22.34
N ILE A 499 -33.71 4.11 23.45
CA ILE A 499 -32.53 3.25 23.60
C ILE A 499 -32.74 2.37 24.82
N VAL A 500 -32.74 1.05 24.61
CA VAL A 500 -32.91 0.07 25.68
C VAL A 500 -31.54 -0.31 26.22
N VAL A 501 -31.34 -0.09 27.52
CA VAL A 501 -30.13 -0.39 28.27
C VAL A 501 -30.44 -1.52 29.22
N ASN A 502 -29.77 -2.67 29.10
CA ASN A 502 -29.92 -3.78 30.04
C ASN A 502 -28.60 -4.10 30.74
N THR A 503 -28.63 -4.24 32.06
CA THR A 503 -27.46 -4.64 32.86
C THR A 503 -27.87 -5.50 34.06
N ALA A 504 -27.00 -6.43 34.45
CA ALA A 504 -27.15 -7.18 35.68
C ALA A 504 -26.95 -6.33 36.95
N PHE A 505 -26.33 -5.14 36.85
CA PHE A 505 -25.77 -4.40 37.99
C PHE A 505 -26.61 -3.22 38.50
N ALA A 506 -27.85 -3.07 38.04
CA ALA A 506 -28.77 -2.09 38.60
C ALA A 506 -29.11 -2.44 40.07
N PRO A 507 -29.10 -1.48 41.03
CA PRO A 507 -28.99 -0.06 40.79
C PRO A 507 -27.55 0.48 40.77
N CYS A 508 -27.09 1.05 39.66
CA CYS A 508 -25.74 1.63 39.50
C CYS A 508 -25.77 3.03 38.87
N ASP A 509 -24.68 3.80 39.03
CA ASP A 509 -24.40 5.01 38.25
C ASP A 509 -23.57 4.65 37.02
N ALA A 510 -23.89 5.25 35.87
CA ALA A 510 -23.16 5.05 34.62
C ALA A 510 -23.00 6.36 33.84
N LEU A 511 -21.84 6.56 33.22
CA LEU A 511 -21.64 7.63 32.25
C LEU A 511 -22.35 7.24 30.95
N PHE A 512 -23.25 8.09 30.47
CA PHE A 512 -23.82 8.03 29.13
C PHE A 512 -23.23 9.16 28.28
N THR A 513 -22.82 8.84 27.04
CA THR A 513 -22.34 9.80 26.05
C THR A 513 -22.99 9.62 24.68
N LEU A 514 -23.11 10.73 23.94
CA LEU A 514 -23.42 10.75 22.51
C LEU A 514 -22.17 11.17 21.74
N GLU A 515 -21.74 10.33 20.81
CA GLU A 515 -20.37 10.32 20.28
C GLU A 515 -20.39 10.27 18.74
N SER A 516 -19.57 11.11 18.12
CA SER A 516 -19.44 11.25 16.66
C SER A 516 -18.03 11.77 16.35
N GLU A 517 -17.87 12.90 15.67
CA GLU A 517 -16.56 13.61 15.57
C GLU A 517 -16.10 14.21 16.92
N GLY A 518 -16.98 14.21 17.92
CA GLY A 518 -16.73 14.63 19.30
C GLY A 518 -17.86 14.19 20.23
N ILE A 519 -17.83 14.66 21.48
CA ILE A 519 -18.81 14.26 22.51
C ILE A 519 -19.96 15.28 22.55
N ILE A 520 -21.02 15.00 21.79
CA ILE A 520 -22.19 15.86 21.59
C ILE A 520 -22.99 16.02 22.89
N ALA A 521 -23.10 14.97 23.69
CA ALA A 521 -23.75 15.00 25.00
C ALA A 521 -23.06 14.06 25.99
N LYS A 522 -23.18 14.39 27.27
CA LYS A 522 -22.61 13.68 28.42
C LYS A 522 -23.50 13.87 29.64
N GLN A 523 -23.83 12.78 30.34
CA GLN A 523 -24.62 12.80 31.58
C GLN A 523 -24.35 11.55 32.42
N LEU A 524 -24.43 11.70 33.75
CA LEU A 524 -24.47 10.57 34.66
C LEU A 524 -25.91 10.05 34.77
N VAL A 525 -26.12 8.77 34.47
CA VAL A 525 -27.42 8.12 34.46
C VAL A 525 -27.49 7.08 35.58
N ARG A 526 -28.51 7.20 36.45
CA ARG A 526 -28.82 6.17 37.44
C ARG A 526 -29.66 5.07 36.80
N LEU A 527 -29.03 3.94 36.47
CA LEU A 527 -29.73 2.73 36.02
C LEU A 527 -30.40 2.09 37.24
N GLN A 528 -31.71 2.29 37.42
CA GLN A 528 -32.43 1.83 38.61
C GLN A 528 -32.91 0.37 38.53
N SER A 529 -33.14 -0.13 37.31
CA SER A 529 -33.69 -1.47 37.04
C SER A 529 -32.88 -2.19 35.96
N LYS A 530 -32.95 -3.54 35.96
CA LYS A 530 -32.23 -4.41 35.02
C LYS A 530 -32.39 -4.03 33.54
N SER A 531 -33.52 -3.42 33.19
CA SER A 531 -33.75 -2.71 31.94
C SER A 531 -34.11 -1.26 32.25
N THR A 532 -33.54 -0.32 31.50
CA THR A 532 -33.81 1.13 31.55
C THR A 532 -33.92 1.66 30.13
N VAL A 533 -34.87 2.55 29.84
CA VAL A 533 -35.02 3.17 28.50
C VAL A 533 -34.57 4.62 28.57
N LEU A 534 -33.62 4.99 27.72
CA LEU A 534 -33.16 6.37 27.53
C LEU A 534 -33.81 6.95 26.28
N ARG A 535 -34.03 8.27 26.28
CA ARG A 535 -34.64 9.02 25.17
C ARG A 535 -33.69 10.10 24.69
N VAL A 536 -33.30 10.02 23.42
CA VAL A 536 -32.33 10.91 22.77
C VAL A 536 -33.01 11.66 21.63
N PRO A 537 -33.21 12.99 21.73
CA PRO A 537 -33.67 13.77 20.58
C PRO A 537 -32.55 13.83 19.54
N LEU A 538 -32.87 13.54 18.28
CA LEU A 538 -31.91 13.52 17.18
C LEU A 538 -32.02 14.80 16.34
N SER A 539 -30.92 15.55 16.24
CA SER A 539 -30.83 16.80 15.49
C SER A 539 -29.93 16.67 14.25
N SER A 540 -30.00 17.65 13.33
CA SER A 540 -29.36 17.58 12.00
C SER A 540 -27.83 17.62 12.01
N ASP A 541 -27.23 18.01 13.12
CA ASP A 541 -25.80 17.94 13.42
C ASP A 541 -25.33 16.51 13.73
N MET A 542 -26.23 15.59 14.08
CA MET A 542 -25.93 14.17 14.34
C MET A 542 -25.89 13.29 13.06
N LEU A 543 -26.01 13.88 11.87
CA LEU A 543 -26.00 13.16 10.58
C LEU A 543 -24.57 12.67 10.22
N PRO A 544 -24.35 11.41 9.77
CA PRO A 544 -25.33 10.37 9.42
C PRO A 544 -25.78 9.54 10.61
N ALA A 545 -24.96 9.48 11.65
CA ALA A 545 -25.17 8.64 12.79
C ALA A 545 -24.43 9.22 14.00
N VAL A 546 -24.95 8.90 15.18
CA VAL A 546 -24.31 9.18 16.46
C VAL A 546 -24.28 7.88 17.26
N ARG A 547 -23.15 7.54 17.87
CA ARG A 547 -23.05 6.41 18.79
C ARG A 547 -23.60 6.85 20.14
N ALA A 548 -24.51 6.06 20.71
CA ALA A 548 -24.93 6.20 22.09
C ALA A 548 -24.19 5.15 22.93
N ASN A 549 -23.32 5.62 23.83
CA ASN A 549 -22.42 4.79 24.61
C ASN A 549 -22.73 4.89 26.11
N ILE A 550 -22.52 3.79 26.83
CA ILE A 550 -22.68 3.70 28.28
C ILE A 550 -21.50 2.94 28.87
N CYS A 551 -20.86 3.53 29.87
CA CYS A 551 -19.77 2.89 30.59
C CYS A 551 -19.73 3.19 32.11
N PHE A 552 -19.22 2.23 32.89
CA PHE A 552 -19.04 2.34 34.35
C PHE A 552 -18.01 1.33 34.87
N PHE A 553 -17.71 1.39 36.17
CA PHE A 553 -16.77 0.49 36.84
C PHE A 553 -17.45 -0.59 37.67
N ARG A 554 -16.79 -1.74 37.79
CA ARG A 554 -17.13 -2.81 38.73
C ARG A 554 -15.83 -3.42 39.27
N GLY A 555 -15.37 -2.99 40.45
CA GLY A 555 -14.08 -3.43 40.94
C GLY A 555 -12.95 -2.98 40.01
N LYS A 556 -12.19 -3.92 39.45
CA LYS A 556 -11.16 -3.65 38.42
C LYS A 556 -11.61 -4.01 37.00
N ASP A 557 -12.91 -4.14 36.78
CA ASP A 557 -13.50 -4.34 35.46
C ASP A 557 -14.08 -3.03 34.93
N PHE A 558 -13.80 -2.73 33.66
CA PHE A 558 -14.40 -1.61 32.93
C PHE A 558 -15.51 -2.15 32.03
N VAL A 559 -16.75 -1.73 32.30
CA VAL A 559 -17.93 -2.17 31.55
C VAL A 559 -18.30 -1.08 30.56
N ASN A 560 -18.36 -1.40 29.28
CA ASN A 560 -18.55 -0.45 28.17
C ASN A 560 -19.37 -1.11 27.05
N SER A 561 -20.48 -0.49 26.66
CA SER A 561 -21.36 -0.97 25.58
C SER A 561 -22.09 0.21 24.93
N GLY A 562 -22.49 0.09 23.67
CA GLY A 562 -23.15 1.19 22.95
C GLY A 562 -23.71 0.76 21.60
N THR A 563 -24.59 1.59 21.03
CA THR A 563 -25.33 1.31 19.79
C THR A 563 -25.25 2.51 18.84
N VAL A 564 -25.30 2.27 17.53
CA VAL A 564 -25.26 3.32 16.51
C VAL A 564 -26.69 3.77 16.15
N LEU A 565 -26.98 5.06 16.29
CA LEU A 565 -28.27 5.65 15.92
C LEU A 565 -28.18 6.19 14.49
N ASN A 566 -28.51 5.36 13.49
CA ASN A 566 -28.51 5.77 12.09
C ASN A 566 -29.65 6.75 11.79
N ILE A 567 -29.33 7.85 11.11
CA ILE A 567 -30.26 8.93 10.77
C ILE A 567 -30.30 9.12 9.25
N SER A 568 -31.50 9.10 8.70
CA SER A 568 -31.79 9.22 7.28
C SER A 568 -31.29 10.56 6.70
N ARG A 569 -30.64 10.48 5.54
CA ARG A 569 -30.14 11.62 4.76
C ARG A 569 -30.85 11.68 3.41
N ALA A 570 -31.05 12.89 2.89
CA ALA A 570 -31.41 13.05 1.48
C ALA A 570 -30.23 12.58 0.59
N PRO A 571 -30.48 11.86 -0.52
CA PRO A 571 -29.42 11.32 -1.37
C PRO A 571 -28.69 12.45 -2.11
N ARG A 572 -27.48 12.81 -1.65
CA ARG A 572 -26.58 13.75 -2.34
C ARG A 572 -25.70 13.08 -3.39
N SER A 573 -26.28 12.10 -4.08
CA SER A 573 -25.66 11.41 -5.21
C SER A 573 -26.08 12.06 -6.53
N LEU A 574 -25.11 12.18 -7.43
CA LEU A 574 -25.33 12.54 -8.82
C LEU A 574 -25.43 11.25 -9.64
N LYS A 575 -26.54 11.03 -10.34
CA LYS A 575 -26.68 9.89 -11.25
C LYS A 575 -26.05 10.26 -12.59
N VAL A 576 -24.83 9.76 -12.79
CA VAL A 576 -24.08 9.87 -14.04
C VAL A 576 -24.50 8.73 -14.97
N GLN A 577 -24.72 9.03 -16.25
CA GLN A 577 -24.93 8.04 -17.31
C GLN A 577 -23.96 8.34 -18.45
N ILE A 578 -23.36 7.31 -19.02
CA ILE A 578 -22.55 7.39 -20.23
C ILE A 578 -23.30 6.58 -21.31
N THR A 579 -23.38 7.12 -22.52
CA THR A 579 -23.90 6.39 -23.69
C THR A 579 -23.01 6.67 -24.90
N THR A 580 -22.82 5.68 -25.75
CA THR A 580 -22.05 5.78 -27.00
C THR A 580 -22.97 5.69 -28.22
N ASP A 581 -22.46 6.03 -29.40
CA ASP A 581 -23.20 5.87 -30.67
C ASP A 581 -23.08 4.46 -31.29
N ALA A 582 -22.12 3.65 -30.85
CA ALA A 582 -22.05 2.21 -31.11
C ALA A 582 -21.49 1.43 -29.89
N GLU A 583 -21.71 0.11 -29.88
CA GLU A 583 -21.13 -0.83 -28.90
C GLU A 583 -19.79 -1.43 -29.37
N THR A 584 -19.49 -1.32 -30.67
CA THR A 584 -18.31 -1.87 -31.32
C THR A 584 -17.83 -0.91 -32.40
N TYR A 585 -16.53 -0.71 -32.47
CA TYR A 585 -15.85 0.16 -33.42
C TYR A 585 -14.69 -0.58 -34.11
N ALA A 586 -14.23 -0.06 -35.24
CA ALA A 586 -12.98 -0.46 -35.88
C ALA A 586 -11.81 0.43 -35.40
N PRO A 587 -10.56 -0.07 -35.47
CA PRO A 587 -9.35 0.74 -35.32
C PRO A 587 -9.38 2.02 -36.18
N GLY A 588 -9.17 3.18 -35.54
CA GLY A 588 -9.14 4.50 -36.21
C GLY A 588 -10.49 5.21 -36.37
N ASP A 589 -11.62 4.59 -35.98
CA ASP A 589 -12.95 5.21 -36.02
C ASP A 589 -13.06 6.41 -35.06
N GLU A 590 -13.93 7.38 -35.38
CA GLU A 590 -14.36 8.41 -34.44
C GLU A 590 -15.47 7.85 -33.54
N ALA A 591 -15.28 7.89 -32.21
CA ALA A 591 -16.28 7.48 -31.24
C ALA A 591 -16.94 8.68 -30.58
N VAL A 592 -18.26 8.60 -30.36
CA VAL A 592 -19.03 9.69 -29.75
C VAL A 592 -19.58 9.27 -28.39
N TYR A 593 -18.94 9.75 -27.33
CA TYR A 593 -19.40 9.56 -25.95
C TYR A 593 -20.29 10.71 -25.52
N ARG A 594 -21.47 10.39 -24.98
CA ARG A 594 -22.40 11.36 -24.37
C ARG A 594 -22.53 11.07 -22.89
N VAL A 595 -22.33 12.10 -22.07
CA VAL A 595 -22.53 12.02 -20.62
C VAL A 595 -23.80 12.78 -20.27
N ARG A 596 -24.64 12.16 -19.43
CA ARG A 596 -25.81 12.78 -18.81
C ARG A 596 -25.65 12.78 -17.29
N THR A 597 -26.03 13.90 -16.68
CA THR A 597 -25.95 14.14 -15.23
C THR A 597 -27.34 14.50 -14.70
N LEU A 598 -27.80 13.71 -13.72
CA LEU A 598 -29.13 13.83 -13.10
C LEU A 598 -28.98 13.88 -11.57
N ASP A 599 -29.87 14.59 -10.88
CA ASP A 599 -29.95 14.59 -9.41
C ASP A 599 -30.54 13.25 -8.86
N GLY A 600 -30.59 13.13 -7.54
CA GLY A 600 -31.17 11.97 -6.84
C GLY A 600 -32.68 11.76 -7.04
N ALA A 601 -33.40 12.74 -7.60
CA ALA A 601 -34.81 12.64 -7.99
C ALA A 601 -35.00 12.37 -9.50
N GLY A 602 -33.93 12.39 -10.30
CA GLY A 602 -33.93 12.16 -11.74
C GLY A 602 -34.03 13.42 -12.61
N ASN A 603 -33.99 14.62 -12.03
CA ASN A 603 -33.99 15.87 -12.79
C ASN A 603 -32.61 16.13 -13.42
N PRO A 604 -32.51 16.73 -14.62
CA PRO A 604 -31.23 17.13 -15.18
C PRO A 604 -30.58 18.26 -14.38
N VAL A 605 -29.27 18.16 -14.14
CA VAL A 605 -28.48 19.16 -13.39
C VAL A 605 -27.13 19.40 -14.06
N SER A 606 -26.65 20.64 -14.05
CA SER A 606 -25.33 21.00 -14.58
C SER A 606 -24.24 20.67 -13.57
N ALA A 607 -23.18 19.99 -14.03
CA ALA A 607 -22.05 19.52 -13.23
C ALA A 607 -20.75 19.66 -14.01
N GLU A 608 -19.62 19.78 -13.31
CA GLU A 608 -18.31 19.55 -13.92
C GLU A 608 -18.08 18.05 -14.07
N VAL A 609 -17.63 17.64 -15.25
CA VAL A 609 -17.36 16.26 -15.65
C VAL A 609 -15.90 16.12 -16.08
N SER A 610 -15.30 14.98 -15.76
CA SER A 610 -14.06 14.47 -16.34
C SER A 610 -14.28 13.09 -16.94
N LEU A 611 -13.74 12.85 -18.14
CA LEU A 611 -13.84 11.59 -18.88
C LEU A 611 -12.45 11.04 -19.23
N GLY A 612 -12.11 9.88 -18.67
CA GLY A 612 -10.91 9.12 -19.06
C GLY A 612 -11.28 7.84 -19.78
N VAL A 613 -10.65 7.56 -20.92
CA VAL A 613 -10.91 6.37 -21.74
C VAL A 613 -9.62 5.55 -21.85
N VAL A 614 -9.55 4.47 -21.07
CA VAL A 614 -8.35 3.69 -20.81
C VAL A 614 -8.55 2.25 -21.27
N ASP A 615 -7.47 1.62 -21.74
CA ASP A 615 -7.48 0.23 -22.19
C ASP A 615 -7.83 -0.69 -21.00
N LYS A 616 -8.87 -1.53 -21.12
CA LYS A 616 -9.38 -2.34 -20.01
C LYS A 616 -8.31 -3.26 -19.41
N SER A 617 -7.41 -3.76 -20.26
CA SER A 617 -6.29 -4.62 -19.85
C SER A 617 -5.34 -3.97 -18.83
N ILE A 618 -5.32 -2.64 -18.68
CA ILE A 618 -4.55 -1.94 -17.64
C ILE A 618 -5.04 -2.30 -16.23
N TYR A 619 -6.36 -2.43 -16.05
CA TYR A 619 -6.95 -2.74 -14.74
C TYR A 619 -6.75 -4.21 -14.34
N GLY A 620 -6.48 -5.10 -15.30
CA GLY A 620 -6.03 -6.48 -15.05
C GLY A 620 -4.56 -6.59 -14.61
N VAL A 621 -3.77 -5.51 -14.72
CA VAL A 621 -2.38 -5.46 -14.22
C VAL A 621 -2.31 -4.86 -12.83
N LEU A 622 -3.12 -3.82 -12.56
CA LEU A 622 -3.30 -3.23 -11.25
C LEU A 622 -4.73 -2.66 -11.19
N PRO A 623 -5.58 -3.09 -10.23
CA PRO A 623 -6.93 -2.56 -10.10
C PRO A 623 -6.91 -1.07 -9.71
N GLU A 624 -8.07 -0.41 -9.85
CA GLU A 624 -8.19 1.00 -9.47
C GLU A 624 -8.31 1.14 -7.94
N SER A 625 -7.32 1.77 -7.32
CA SER A 625 -7.26 2.05 -5.87
C SER A 625 -7.98 3.32 -5.43
N THR A 626 -8.64 4.02 -6.36
CA THR A 626 -9.40 5.25 -6.07
C THR A 626 -10.79 4.88 -5.56
N PRO A 627 -11.18 5.27 -4.33
CA PRO A 627 -12.51 4.94 -3.80
C PRO A 627 -13.63 5.64 -4.58
N ASP A 628 -14.85 5.11 -4.47
CA ASP A 628 -16.02 5.76 -5.06
C ASP A 628 -16.19 7.17 -4.51
N ILE A 629 -16.37 8.14 -5.44
CA ILE A 629 -16.49 9.57 -5.11
C ILE A 629 -17.64 9.85 -4.13
N ARG A 630 -18.71 9.05 -4.14
CA ARG A 630 -19.84 9.14 -3.20
C ARG A 630 -19.39 8.72 -1.80
N SER A 631 -18.77 7.55 -1.68
CA SER A 631 -18.23 7.05 -0.41
C SER A 631 -17.13 7.93 0.17
N PHE A 632 -16.35 8.62 -0.68
CA PHE A 632 -15.30 9.55 -0.24
C PHE A 632 -15.84 10.84 0.40
N PHE A 633 -16.84 11.49 -0.22
CA PHE A 633 -17.42 12.72 0.32
C PHE A 633 -18.52 12.45 1.36
N TYR A 634 -19.22 11.32 1.27
CA TYR A 634 -20.32 10.93 2.15
C TYR A 634 -20.14 9.51 2.76
N PRO A 635 -19.04 9.24 3.49
CA PRO A 635 -18.85 7.96 4.17
C PRO A 635 -19.87 7.76 5.31
N ARG A 636 -20.14 6.49 5.64
CA ARG A 636 -20.69 6.12 6.96
C ARG A 636 -19.63 6.41 8.01
N ARG A 637 -19.70 7.58 8.66
CA ARG A 637 -18.78 7.96 9.74
C ARG A 637 -19.04 7.09 10.96
N ILE A 638 -17.98 6.53 11.54
CA ILE A 638 -18.01 5.87 12.84
C ILE A 638 -17.38 6.83 13.87
N ASP A 639 -17.82 6.69 15.11
CA ASP A 639 -17.35 7.41 16.30
C ASP A 639 -15.82 7.55 16.40
N SER A 640 -15.33 8.79 16.57
CA SER A 640 -13.91 9.11 16.76
C SER A 640 -13.55 9.48 18.22
N VAL A 641 -14.34 9.06 19.20
CA VAL A 641 -14.05 9.26 20.64
C VAL A 641 -13.27 8.07 21.20
N GLN A 642 -11.96 8.26 21.44
CA GLN A 642 -11.16 7.25 22.13
C GLN A 642 -11.61 7.11 23.58
N THR A 643 -11.94 5.87 23.98
CA THR A 643 -12.28 5.53 25.37
C THR A 643 -11.14 4.75 26.01
N ALA A 644 -10.40 5.39 26.93
CA ALA A 644 -9.39 4.75 27.78
C ALA A 644 -9.83 4.73 29.25
N TYR A 645 -9.19 3.90 30.06
CA TYR A 645 -9.44 3.78 31.49
C TYR A 645 -8.16 3.40 32.23
N SER A 646 -8.13 3.54 33.56
CA SER A 646 -6.89 3.51 34.34
C SER A 646 -6.31 2.13 34.70
N PHE A 647 -6.68 1.06 33.97
CA PHE A 647 -6.22 -0.32 34.22
C PHE A 647 -6.41 -1.27 33.00
N PRO A 648 -5.95 -0.91 31.78
CA PRO A 648 -6.21 -1.71 30.59
C PRO A 648 -5.38 -3.01 30.55
N ALA A 649 -5.95 -4.08 29.99
CA ALA A 649 -5.22 -5.31 29.70
C ALA A 649 -4.37 -5.14 28.43
N ILE A 650 -3.06 -5.36 28.54
CA ILE A 650 -2.12 -5.22 27.42
C ILE A 650 -2.05 -6.52 26.63
N TYR A 651 -2.56 -6.50 25.40
CA TYR A 651 -2.27 -7.50 24.38
C TYR A 651 -1.12 -7.02 23.47
N LEU A 652 -0.24 -7.94 23.08
CA LEU A 652 0.85 -7.72 22.14
C LEU A 652 0.80 -8.80 21.06
N SER A 653 0.34 -8.43 19.87
CA SER A 653 0.43 -9.24 18.65
C SER A 653 1.74 -8.94 17.90
N GLY A 654 2.29 -9.93 17.20
CA GLY A 654 3.53 -9.78 16.43
C GLY A 654 3.30 -9.23 15.02
N ASP A 655 4.31 -8.53 14.50
CA ASP A 655 4.47 -8.19 13.07
C ASP A 655 5.11 -9.37 12.32
N ASP A 656 4.73 -9.60 11.06
CA ASP A 656 5.43 -10.48 10.11
C ASP A 656 5.44 -9.83 8.70
N LYS A 657 6.52 -10.01 7.92
CA LYS A 657 6.71 -9.31 6.61
C LYS A 657 7.57 -10.06 5.57
N GLY A 658 6.88 -10.70 4.62
CA GLY A 658 6.92 -10.35 3.18
C GLY A 658 8.20 -10.56 2.32
N GLY A 659 8.07 -11.33 1.23
CA GLY A 659 9.04 -11.47 0.13
C GLY A 659 8.91 -10.42 -1.01
N ALA A 660 9.61 -10.61 -2.15
CA ALA A 660 9.84 -9.54 -3.14
C ALA A 660 9.95 -9.93 -4.64
N ASP A 661 9.83 -8.91 -5.52
CA ASP A 661 10.30 -8.74 -6.93
C ASP A 661 9.64 -9.56 -8.10
N ILE A 662 9.58 -9.15 -9.40
CA ILE A 662 9.44 -7.87 -10.19
C ILE A 662 9.58 -8.16 -11.75
N LYS A 663 9.42 -7.16 -12.68
CA LYS A 663 9.71 -7.14 -14.17
C LYS A 663 8.56 -7.70 -15.08
N THR A 664 8.32 -7.46 -16.40
CA THR A 664 8.71 -6.58 -17.58
C THR A 664 7.71 -6.88 -18.77
N ARG A 665 7.47 -6.21 -19.93
CA ARG A 665 7.64 -4.89 -20.63
C ARG A 665 6.82 -4.97 -21.99
N LYS A 666 6.40 -3.86 -22.67
CA LYS A 666 5.62 -3.80 -23.97
C LYS A 666 5.85 -2.54 -24.83
N TYR A 667 5.22 -2.44 -26.02
CA TYR A 667 4.67 -1.16 -26.53
C TYR A 667 3.35 -1.26 -27.36
N PHE A 668 2.29 -0.64 -26.83
CA PHE A 668 1.10 -0.08 -27.50
C PHE A 668 0.65 1.16 -26.67
N PRO A 669 -0.18 2.12 -27.14
CA PRO A 669 -0.75 3.16 -26.26
C PRO A 669 -1.73 2.57 -25.22
N ASP A 670 -1.93 3.27 -24.10
CA ASP A 670 -2.69 2.77 -22.93
C ASP A 670 -3.93 3.61 -22.55
N THR A 671 -4.00 4.86 -23.03
CA THR A 671 -5.15 5.76 -22.90
C THR A 671 -5.51 6.26 -24.30
N ALA A 672 -6.79 6.22 -24.67
CA ALA A 672 -7.30 6.74 -25.93
C ALA A 672 -7.66 8.23 -25.83
N PHE A 673 -8.24 8.63 -24.69
CA PHE A 673 -8.72 9.98 -24.46
C PHE A 673 -8.70 10.32 -22.97
N TRP A 674 -8.41 11.58 -22.65
CA TRP A 674 -8.52 12.15 -21.31
C TRP A 674 -8.93 13.61 -21.43
N GLU A 675 -10.09 13.93 -20.87
CA GLU A 675 -10.58 15.31 -20.73
C GLU A 675 -10.93 15.56 -19.25
N PRO A 676 -10.12 16.36 -18.54
CA PRO A 676 -10.30 16.58 -17.10
C PRO A 676 -11.44 17.54 -16.72
N SER A 677 -11.96 18.39 -17.60
CA SER A 677 -12.89 19.46 -17.18
C SER A 677 -13.84 19.96 -18.28
N VAL A 678 -15.01 19.33 -18.40
CA VAL A 678 -16.15 19.84 -19.19
C VAL A 678 -17.36 20.07 -18.29
N VAL A 679 -17.98 21.25 -18.38
CA VAL A 679 -19.23 21.56 -17.67
C VAL A 679 -20.42 21.11 -18.52
N THR A 680 -21.34 20.31 -17.96
CA THR A 680 -22.56 19.89 -18.66
C THR A 680 -23.54 21.05 -18.77
N ASN A 681 -24.33 21.08 -19.85
CA ASN A 681 -25.29 22.15 -20.10
C ASN A 681 -26.48 22.14 -19.11
N SER A 682 -27.42 23.07 -19.27
CA SER A 682 -28.64 23.15 -18.44
C SER A 682 -29.62 21.97 -18.58
N GLN A 683 -29.31 20.97 -19.42
CA GLN A 683 -30.00 19.69 -19.51
C GLN A 683 -29.13 18.53 -19.00
N GLY A 684 -28.04 18.83 -18.28
CA GLY A 684 -27.09 17.88 -17.72
C GLY A 684 -26.29 17.10 -18.77
N LEU A 685 -26.21 17.59 -20.01
CA LEU A 685 -25.58 16.89 -21.14
C LEU A 685 -24.20 17.46 -21.52
N SER A 686 -23.29 16.58 -21.90
CA SER A 686 -22.08 16.88 -22.68
C SER A 686 -21.79 15.77 -23.73
N GLU A 687 -21.06 16.11 -24.79
CA GLU A 687 -20.66 15.19 -25.87
C GLU A 687 -19.15 15.31 -26.11
N PHE A 688 -18.46 14.18 -26.24
CA PHE A 688 -17.03 14.06 -26.47
C PHE A 688 -16.80 13.27 -27.77
N ARG A 689 -15.86 13.73 -28.61
CA ARG A 689 -15.53 13.14 -29.91
C ARG A 689 -14.02 13.02 -30.06
N PHE A 690 -13.55 11.82 -30.38
CA PHE A 690 -12.13 11.56 -30.63
C PHE A 690 -11.98 10.28 -31.46
N LYS A 691 -10.81 10.13 -32.09
CA LYS A 691 -10.47 8.90 -32.81
C LYS A 691 -9.89 7.85 -31.88
N LEU A 692 -10.37 6.62 -32.00
CA LEU A 692 -9.84 5.48 -31.24
C LEU A 692 -8.46 5.07 -31.78
N PRO A 693 -7.47 4.82 -30.91
CA PRO A 693 -6.17 4.27 -31.34
C PRO A 693 -6.31 2.91 -32.03
N ASP A 694 -5.28 2.51 -32.77
CA ASP A 694 -5.28 1.24 -33.51
C ASP A 694 -5.27 -0.04 -32.64
N ASN A 695 -5.33 0.08 -31.31
CA ASN A 695 -5.43 -1.07 -30.40
C ASN A 695 -6.75 -1.82 -30.64
N LEU A 696 -6.62 -3.09 -31.02
CA LEU A 696 -7.67 -4.08 -30.81
C LEU A 696 -7.75 -4.35 -29.30
N THR A 697 -8.74 -3.77 -28.62
CA THR A 697 -8.96 -3.91 -27.16
C THR A 697 -10.36 -3.43 -26.77
N THR A 698 -10.72 -3.59 -25.50
CA THR A 698 -11.89 -2.97 -24.88
C THR A 698 -11.44 -1.67 -24.22
N TRP A 699 -12.08 -0.57 -24.56
CA TRP A 699 -11.82 0.73 -23.94
C TRP A 699 -12.85 0.99 -22.85
N ARG A 700 -12.37 1.06 -21.60
CA ARG A 700 -13.17 1.45 -20.44
C ARG A 700 -13.14 2.96 -20.31
N ALA A 701 -14.28 3.59 -20.61
CA ALA A 701 -14.54 4.96 -20.20
C ALA A 701 -14.92 5.01 -18.72
N THR A 702 -14.27 5.90 -17.97
CA THR A 702 -14.60 6.22 -16.57
C THR A 702 -14.94 7.70 -16.50
N CYS A 703 -16.15 8.01 -16.06
CA CYS A 703 -16.67 9.35 -15.92
C CYS A 703 -16.84 9.69 -14.43
N ARG A 704 -16.33 10.84 -14.00
CA ARG A 704 -16.49 11.37 -12.64
C ARG A 704 -17.05 12.78 -12.72
N ALA A 705 -18.01 13.11 -11.86
CA ALA A 705 -18.77 14.35 -11.97
C ALA A 705 -19.14 14.94 -10.59
N ALA A 706 -19.13 16.27 -10.49
CA ALA A 706 -19.45 17.00 -9.27
C ALA A 706 -20.14 18.35 -9.55
N THR A 707 -21.17 18.68 -8.78
CA THR A 707 -21.83 20.00 -8.80
C THR A 707 -21.22 20.97 -7.79
N LEU A 708 -21.61 22.25 -7.82
CA LEU A 708 -21.16 23.29 -6.88
C LEU A 708 -21.61 23.02 -5.43
N ASP A 709 -22.83 22.50 -5.26
CA ASP A 709 -23.45 22.02 -4.02
C ASP A 709 -23.01 20.59 -3.63
N ALA A 710 -22.05 20.03 -4.35
CA ALA A 710 -21.40 18.74 -4.11
C ALA A 710 -22.32 17.50 -4.18
N LEU A 711 -23.33 17.51 -5.06
CA LEU A 711 -23.83 16.26 -5.62
C LEU A 711 -22.68 15.62 -6.42
N VAL A 712 -22.28 14.41 -6.05
CA VAL A 712 -21.15 13.70 -6.67
C VAL A 712 -21.54 12.33 -7.19
N GLY A 713 -20.89 11.90 -8.27
CA GLY A 713 -21.16 10.60 -8.87
C GLY A 713 -20.10 10.17 -9.86
N GLN A 714 -20.07 8.86 -10.11
CA GLN A 714 -19.23 8.27 -11.14
C GLN A 714 -19.98 7.16 -11.89
N ALA A 715 -19.53 6.89 -13.12
CA ALA A 715 -20.03 5.82 -13.96
C ALA A 715 -18.91 5.27 -14.85
N THR A 716 -19.07 4.04 -15.32
CA THR A 716 -18.19 3.39 -16.30
C THR A 716 -19.00 2.90 -17.51
N GLN A 717 -18.35 2.85 -18.67
CA GLN A 717 -18.90 2.29 -19.90
C GLN A 717 -17.78 1.67 -20.72
N GLU A 718 -17.99 0.46 -21.23
CA GLU A 718 -17.03 -0.23 -22.08
C GLU A 718 -17.47 -0.21 -23.54
N ILE A 719 -16.51 -0.16 -24.47
CA ILE A 719 -16.71 -0.38 -25.91
C ILE A 719 -15.62 -1.33 -26.42
N VAL A 720 -15.91 -2.12 -27.45
CA VAL A 720 -14.95 -3.07 -28.01
C VAL A 720 -14.45 -2.61 -29.38
N VAL A 721 -13.13 -2.44 -29.53
CA VAL A 721 -12.48 -2.20 -30.83
C VAL A 721 -11.99 -3.53 -31.38
N LYS A 722 -12.58 -3.98 -32.51
CA LYS A 722 -12.30 -5.30 -33.10
C LYS A 722 -12.40 -5.32 -34.62
N LYS A 723 -11.78 -6.32 -35.25
CA LYS A 723 -11.93 -6.65 -36.67
C LYS A 723 -12.61 -8.03 -36.82
N PRO A 724 -13.42 -8.28 -37.87
CA PRO A 724 -14.00 -9.61 -38.12
C PRO A 724 -12.97 -10.71 -38.36
N PHE A 725 -11.75 -10.34 -38.74
CA PHE A 725 -10.57 -11.19 -38.86
C PHE A 725 -9.35 -10.34 -38.47
N LEU A 726 -8.44 -10.90 -37.68
CA LEU A 726 -7.22 -10.23 -37.19
C LEU A 726 -6.05 -11.20 -37.05
N VAL A 727 -4.82 -10.69 -37.08
CA VAL A 727 -3.60 -11.50 -36.90
C VAL A 727 -2.67 -10.89 -35.86
N ARG A 728 -2.42 -11.64 -34.77
CA ARG A 728 -1.43 -11.33 -33.72
C ARG A 728 -0.05 -11.90 -34.11
N LEU A 729 1.01 -11.28 -33.58
CA LEU A 729 2.42 -11.61 -33.82
C LEU A 729 3.17 -11.64 -32.49
N GLU A 730 3.70 -12.81 -32.12
CA GLU A 730 4.62 -12.96 -30.98
C GLU A 730 6.08 -12.90 -31.44
N THR A 731 6.89 -12.08 -30.76
CA THR A 731 8.33 -11.95 -31.02
C THR A 731 9.12 -11.81 -29.71
N PRO A 732 10.38 -12.29 -29.65
CA PRO A 732 11.30 -11.93 -28.56
C PRO A 732 11.59 -10.42 -28.57
N ARG A 733 12.11 -9.88 -27.45
CA ARG A 733 12.35 -8.42 -27.29
C ARG A 733 13.58 -7.90 -28.04
N PHE A 734 14.53 -8.76 -28.31
CA PHE A 734 15.74 -8.53 -29.09
C PHE A 734 16.22 -9.89 -29.62
N ILE A 735 17.11 -9.89 -30.60
CA ILE A 735 17.77 -11.10 -31.11
C ILE A 735 19.27 -10.82 -31.27
N VAL A 736 20.12 -11.83 -31.11
CA VAL A 736 21.56 -11.74 -31.39
C VAL A 736 21.84 -12.23 -32.80
N GLU A 737 22.81 -11.62 -33.48
CA GLU A 737 23.32 -12.05 -34.79
C GLU A 737 23.59 -13.57 -34.83
N GLY A 738 22.93 -14.27 -35.75
CA GLY A 738 23.00 -15.73 -35.89
C GLY A 738 22.15 -16.54 -34.92
N ASP A 739 21.27 -15.94 -34.12
CA ASP A 739 20.24 -16.69 -33.36
C ASP A 739 19.22 -17.35 -34.31
N GLU A 740 18.74 -18.53 -33.94
CA GLU A 740 17.54 -19.11 -34.55
C GLU A 740 16.29 -18.66 -33.78
N VAL A 741 15.36 -18.03 -34.49
CA VAL A 741 14.21 -17.34 -33.90
C VAL A 741 12.93 -17.96 -34.45
N ARG A 742 12.05 -18.41 -33.56
CA ARG A 742 10.68 -18.78 -33.91
C ARG A 742 9.77 -17.56 -33.87
N ILE A 743 9.15 -17.26 -34.99
CA ILE A 743 8.03 -16.32 -35.11
C ILE A 743 6.74 -17.13 -34.97
N VAL A 744 5.83 -16.66 -34.12
CA VAL A 744 4.48 -17.22 -34.00
C VAL A 744 3.47 -16.16 -34.41
N ALA A 745 2.54 -16.51 -35.27
CA ALA A 745 1.35 -15.72 -35.56
C ALA A 745 0.09 -16.47 -35.13
N VAL A 746 -0.91 -15.73 -34.65
CA VAL A 746 -2.23 -16.28 -34.33
C VAL A 746 -3.28 -15.50 -35.12
N ALA A 747 -3.93 -16.18 -36.06
CA ALA A 747 -5.01 -15.62 -36.87
C ALA A 747 -6.35 -16.01 -36.23
N HIS A 748 -7.19 -15.02 -35.91
CA HIS A 748 -8.51 -15.24 -35.29
C HIS A 748 -9.62 -14.94 -36.30
N ASN A 749 -10.66 -15.79 -36.32
CA ASN A 749 -11.89 -15.54 -37.07
C ASN A 749 -13.02 -15.16 -36.10
N MET A 750 -13.44 -13.90 -36.15
CA MET A 750 -14.55 -13.34 -35.37
C MET A 750 -15.82 -13.15 -36.23
N SER A 751 -15.83 -13.64 -37.47
CA SER A 751 -17.01 -13.64 -38.32
C SER A 751 -17.91 -14.85 -38.01
N PRO A 752 -19.23 -14.77 -38.26
CA PRO A 752 -20.17 -15.88 -38.00
C PRO A 752 -20.03 -17.07 -38.98
N SER A 753 -19.09 -17.00 -39.93
CA SER A 753 -18.85 -17.98 -40.98
C SER A 753 -17.42 -18.51 -40.92
N ALA A 754 -17.18 -19.78 -41.28
CA ALA A 754 -15.82 -20.29 -41.42
C ALA A 754 -15.08 -19.54 -42.55
N VAL A 755 -13.80 -19.21 -42.34
CA VAL A 755 -12.99 -18.48 -43.32
C VAL A 755 -11.74 -19.28 -43.72
N SER A 756 -11.48 -19.36 -45.02
CA SER A 756 -10.16 -19.77 -45.52
C SER A 756 -9.26 -18.54 -45.54
N ALA A 757 -8.24 -18.54 -44.68
CA ALA A 757 -7.32 -17.43 -44.48
C ALA A 757 -5.91 -17.83 -44.94
N THR A 758 -5.29 -17.03 -45.80
CA THR A 758 -3.88 -17.14 -46.16
C THR A 758 -3.09 -16.17 -45.30
N ILE A 759 -2.12 -16.68 -44.53
CA ILE A 759 -1.24 -15.90 -43.66
C ILE A 759 0.18 -15.92 -44.24
N GLY A 760 0.83 -14.77 -44.30
CA GLY A 760 2.20 -14.61 -44.77
C GLY A 760 3.05 -13.80 -43.80
N VAL A 761 4.37 -13.91 -43.95
CA VAL A 761 5.36 -13.16 -43.17
C VAL A 761 6.35 -12.47 -44.12
N GLU A 762 6.67 -11.22 -43.81
CA GLU A 762 7.66 -10.39 -44.49
C GLU A 762 8.71 -9.98 -43.45
N THR A 763 9.99 -10.21 -43.73
CA THR A 763 11.07 -9.88 -42.80
C THR A 763 12.21 -9.10 -43.45
N ARG A 764 12.94 -8.38 -42.60
CA ARG A 764 14.21 -7.72 -42.91
C ARG A 764 15.12 -7.84 -41.71
N GLY A 765 16.39 -8.22 -41.90
CA GLY A 765 17.31 -8.54 -40.79
C GLY A 765 17.06 -9.90 -40.13
N LEU A 766 16.16 -10.72 -40.70
CA LEU A 766 15.91 -12.10 -40.30
C LEU A 766 15.58 -12.93 -41.54
N ARG A 767 16.36 -13.98 -41.79
CA ARG A 767 16.19 -14.87 -42.94
C ARG A 767 15.35 -16.08 -42.56
N ILE A 768 14.09 -16.11 -43.03
CA ILE A 768 13.17 -17.24 -42.83
C ILE A 768 13.70 -18.50 -43.54
N LYS A 769 13.55 -19.67 -42.91
CA LYS A 769 13.93 -20.98 -43.49
C LYS A 769 12.90 -21.44 -44.53
N ASP A 770 11.63 -21.45 -44.17
CA ASP A 770 10.51 -21.93 -45.00
C ASP A 770 9.54 -20.78 -45.30
N ASN A 771 9.85 -19.94 -46.29
CA ASN A 771 9.11 -18.69 -46.56
C ASN A 771 7.80 -18.90 -47.36
N ASP A 772 7.02 -19.92 -47.01
CA ASP A 772 5.73 -20.22 -47.61
C ASP A 772 4.58 -19.50 -46.88
N ASN A 773 3.67 -18.90 -47.65
CA ASN A 773 2.37 -18.48 -47.15
C ASN A 773 1.55 -19.71 -46.73
N ARG A 774 0.96 -19.68 -45.53
CA ARG A 774 0.18 -20.80 -44.98
C ARG A 774 -1.32 -20.48 -45.10
N THR A 775 -2.06 -21.34 -45.81
CA THR A 775 -3.52 -21.24 -45.89
C THR A 775 -4.16 -22.19 -44.89
N VAL A 776 -5.03 -21.65 -44.03
CA VAL A 776 -5.72 -22.36 -42.95
C VAL A 776 -7.22 -22.11 -43.03
N ASN A 777 -8.04 -23.10 -42.66
CA ASN A 777 -9.49 -22.94 -42.56
C ASN A 777 -9.88 -22.74 -41.09
N ILE A 778 -10.36 -21.53 -40.75
CA ILE A 778 -10.62 -21.11 -39.38
C ILE A 778 -12.14 -21.03 -39.17
N GLN A 779 -12.66 -21.86 -38.27
CA GLN A 779 -14.08 -21.88 -37.91
C GLN A 779 -14.52 -20.58 -37.20
N PRO A 780 -15.83 -20.25 -37.14
CA PRO A 780 -16.33 -19.10 -36.38
C PRO A 780 -15.86 -19.15 -34.93
N ASN A 781 -15.44 -18.00 -34.38
CA ASN A 781 -14.95 -17.87 -33.00
C ASN A 781 -13.80 -18.85 -32.66
N ARG A 782 -12.93 -19.12 -33.63
CA ARG A 782 -11.73 -19.95 -33.46
C ARG A 782 -10.51 -19.26 -34.06
N GLU A 783 -9.36 -19.82 -33.74
CA GLU A 783 -8.05 -19.30 -34.08
C GLU A 783 -7.15 -20.39 -34.67
N ALA A 784 -6.15 -19.97 -35.43
CA ALA A 784 -5.09 -20.83 -35.97
C ALA A 784 -3.73 -20.24 -35.60
N ARG A 785 -2.86 -21.07 -35.01
CA ARG A 785 -1.45 -20.75 -34.74
C ARG A 785 -0.59 -21.19 -35.91
N ILE A 786 0.18 -20.27 -36.47
CA ILE A 786 1.15 -20.50 -37.54
C ILE A 786 2.53 -20.16 -37.00
N GLU A 787 3.53 -20.99 -37.30
CA GLU A 787 4.92 -20.78 -36.87
C GLU A 787 5.88 -20.77 -38.07
N TRP A 788 6.87 -19.89 -38.03
CA TRP A 788 8.02 -19.89 -38.93
C TRP A 788 9.32 -19.82 -38.12
N THR A 789 10.39 -20.41 -38.66
CA THR A 789 11.75 -20.29 -38.08
C THR A 789 12.60 -19.44 -39.01
N GLY A 790 13.30 -18.45 -38.46
CA GLY A 790 14.28 -17.63 -39.16
C GLY A 790 15.62 -17.54 -38.44
N VAL A 791 16.64 -17.03 -39.11
CA VAL A 791 17.99 -16.80 -38.54
C VAL A 791 18.31 -15.32 -38.58
N ALA A 792 18.78 -14.76 -37.46
CA ALA A 792 19.12 -13.35 -37.33
C ALA A 792 20.33 -12.98 -38.21
N GLU A 793 20.15 -11.95 -39.04
CA GLU A 793 21.18 -11.43 -39.96
C GLU A 793 21.95 -10.26 -39.33
N PRO A 794 23.17 -9.93 -39.78
CA PRO A 794 23.99 -8.83 -39.22
C PRO A 794 23.48 -7.41 -39.56
N GLU A 795 22.16 -7.19 -39.66
CA GLU A 795 21.57 -5.86 -39.56
C GLU A 795 21.62 -5.36 -38.09
N ARG A 796 21.24 -4.11 -37.83
CA ARG A 796 21.10 -3.56 -36.45
C ARG A 796 19.65 -3.56 -35.94
N THR A 797 18.71 -3.76 -36.85
CA THR A 797 17.27 -3.78 -36.59
C THR A 797 16.64 -4.86 -37.45
N CYS A 798 15.83 -5.72 -36.82
CA CYS A 798 15.02 -6.69 -37.51
C CYS A 798 13.59 -6.14 -37.59
N LYS A 799 12.97 -6.18 -38.78
CA LYS A 799 11.54 -5.94 -38.96
C LYS A 799 10.86 -7.26 -39.28
N ILE A 800 9.75 -7.52 -38.60
CA ILE A 800 8.89 -8.69 -38.81
C ILE A 800 7.48 -8.18 -38.99
N ARG A 801 6.94 -8.35 -40.19
CA ARG A 801 5.57 -7.99 -40.55
C ARG A 801 4.80 -9.26 -40.88
N VAL A 802 3.73 -9.54 -40.16
CA VAL A 802 2.80 -10.62 -40.49
C VAL A 802 1.54 -10.01 -41.08
N TRP A 803 0.99 -10.64 -42.11
CA TRP A 803 -0.28 -10.27 -42.71
C TRP A 803 -1.16 -11.50 -42.90
N GLY A 804 -2.47 -11.30 -42.89
CA GLY A 804 -3.46 -12.33 -43.20
C GLY A 804 -4.55 -11.80 -44.13
N ARG A 805 -5.06 -12.69 -44.99
CA ARG A 805 -6.17 -12.40 -45.90
C ARG A 805 -7.19 -13.52 -45.92
N ALA A 806 -8.43 -13.19 -45.61
CA ALA A 806 -9.61 -14.04 -45.70
C ALA A 806 -10.63 -13.43 -46.68
N GLY A 807 -10.45 -13.70 -47.98
CA GLY A 807 -11.27 -13.12 -49.05
C GLY A 807 -11.08 -11.61 -49.21
N THR A 808 -12.03 -10.83 -48.72
CA THR A 808 -11.98 -9.35 -48.61
C THR A 808 -11.50 -8.86 -47.25
N LEU A 809 -11.55 -9.69 -46.20
CA LEU A 809 -11.02 -9.34 -44.89
C LEU A 809 -9.49 -9.43 -44.92
N THR A 810 -8.82 -8.40 -44.41
CA THR A 810 -7.35 -8.33 -44.35
C THR A 810 -6.90 -7.68 -43.06
N ASP A 811 -5.80 -8.18 -42.49
CA ASP A 811 -5.13 -7.56 -41.36
C ASP A 811 -3.60 -7.70 -41.45
N ALA A 812 -2.85 -6.81 -40.83
CA ALA A 812 -1.40 -6.87 -40.79
C ALA A 812 -0.82 -6.13 -39.58
N VAL A 813 0.24 -6.71 -39.00
CA VAL A 813 0.95 -6.20 -37.83
C VAL A 813 2.46 -6.20 -38.11
N GLU A 814 3.16 -5.13 -37.73
CA GLU A 814 4.61 -5.02 -37.84
C GLU A 814 5.25 -4.82 -36.47
N SER A 815 6.28 -5.62 -36.18
CA SER A 815 7.16 -5.51 -35.01
C SER A 815 8.57 -5.13 -35.48
N THR A 816 9.26 -4.26 -34.73
CA THR A 816 10.66 -3.89 -34.97
C THR A 816 11.48 -4.22 -33.73
N LEU A 817 12.53 -5.02 -33.91
CA LEU A 817 13.41 -5.54 -32.85
C LEU A 817 14.84 -5.03 -33.03
N PRO A 818 15.59 -4.71 -31.96
CA PRO A 818 17.03 -4.50 -32.07
C PRO A 818 17.76 -5.83 -32.30
N VAL A 819 18.75 -5.81 -33.18
CA VAL A 819 19.68 -6.93 -33.41
C VAL A 819 21.02 -6.61 -32.77
N LEU A 820 21.48 -7.49 -31.88
CA LEU A 820 22.73 -7.32 -31.15
C LEU A 820 23.88 -8.06 -31.86
N PRO A 821 25.03 -7.41 -32.14
CA PRO A 821 26.17 -8.08 -32.77
C PRO A 821 26.74 -9.21 -31.90
N LYS A 822 27.25 -10.26 -32.54
CA LYS A 822 27.79 -11.44 -31.85
C LYS A 822 29.21 -11.21 -31.33
N GLY A 823 29.36 -10.44 -30.25
CA GLY A 823 30.65 -10.21 -29.62
C GLY A 823 30.62 -9.31 -28.39
N ARG A 824 31.80 -8.96 -27.87
CA ARG A 824 31.97 -7.92 -26.84
C ARG A 824 32.48 -6.64 -27.51
N PRO A 825 31.88 -5.46 -27.24
CA PRO A 825 32.38 -4.21 -27.77
C PRO A 825 33.78 -3.92 -27.23
N ARG A 826 34.67 -3.42 -28.08
CA ARG A 826 36.05 -3.06 -27.71
C ARG A 826 36.44 -1.74 -28.37
N THR A 827 36.85 -0.78 -27.57
CA THR A 827 37.32 0.54 -28.02
C THR A 827 38.82 0.67 -27.80
N THR A 828 39.52 1.28 -28.74
CA THR A 828 40.94 1.67 -28.63
C THR A 828 41.08 3.11 -29.08
N ALA A 829 41.74 3.95 -28.27
CA ALA A 829 41.89 5.38 -28.52
C ALA A 829 43.36 5.79 -28.38
N THR A 830 43.78 6.74 -29.22
CA THR A 830 45.12 7.34 -29.21
C THR A 830 44.95 8.85 -29.19
N ASN A 831 45.55 9.51 -28.20
CA ASN A 831 45.39 10.95 -27.96
C ASN A 831 46.76 11.65 -28.07
N GLY A 832 46.78 12.91 -28.51
CA GLY A 832 48.00 13.70 -28.62
C GLY A 832 47.72 15.18 -28.91
N VAL A 833 48.77 16.00 -28.88
CA VAL A 833 48.73 17.42 -29.26
C VAL A 833 49.45 17.58 -30.59
N LEU A 834 48.76 18.14 -31.59
CA LEU A 834 49.34 18.40 -32.91
C LEU A 834 49.94 19.81 -32.96
N THR A 835 51.26 19.90 -33.06
CA THR A 835 52.01 21.16 -33.27
C THR A 835 52.53 21.31 -34.70
N ALA A 836 52.49 20.24 -35.49
CA ALA A 836 52.88 20.19 -36.91
C ALA A 836 52.11 19.07 -37.64
N THR A 837 52.21 19.04 -38.98
CA THR A 837 51.68 17.94 -39.81
C THR A 837 52.21 16.59 -39.31
N THR A 838 51.30 15.65 -39.05
CA THR A 838 51.60 14.34 -38.46
C THR A 838 50.82 13.25 -39.19
N GLU A 839 51.50 12.18 -39.62
CA GLU A 839 50.85 10.98 -40.16
C GLU A 839 50.59 9.96 -39.03
N LEU A 840 49.40 9.34 -39.04
CA LEU A 840 48.96 8.39 -38.02
C LEU A 840 48.49 7.08 -38.69
N PRO A 841 49.38 6.08 -38.86
CA PRO A 841 48.99 4.80 -39.43
C PRO A 841 48.06 4.04 -38.47
N TYR A 842 46.94 3.54 -39.00
CA TYR A 842 45.97 2.74 -38.26
C TYR A 842 45.49 1.56 -39.11
N GLN A 843 45.27 0.40 -38.48
CA GLN A 843 44.78 -0.80 -39.13
C GLN A 843 43.63 -1.41 -38.32
N PHE A 844 42.52 -1.73 -38.97
CA PHE A 844 41.42 -2.48 -38.37
C PHE A 844 41.85 -3.91 -38.00
N ARG A 845 41.21 -4.48 -36.97
CA ARG A 845 41.56 -5.81 -36.49
C ARG A 845 40.98 -6.88 -37.41
N SER A 846 41.71 -7.98 -37.61
CA SER A 846 41.23 -9.14 -38.36
C SER A 846 40.18 -9.99 -37.63
N ASP A 847 40.00 -9.80 -36.32
CA ASP A 847 39.06 -10.55 -35.48
C ASP A 847 37.76 -9.78 -35.13
N GLY A 848 37.60 -8.54 -35.60
CA GLY A 848 36.39 -7.75 -35.38
C GLY A 848 35.31 -8.06 -36.42
N ALA A 849 34.10 -8.37 -35.97
CA ALA A 849 32.98 -8.78 -36.84
C ALA A 849 32.73 -7.79 -38.00
N PRO A 850 32.35 -8.26 -39.21
CA PRO A 850 32.06 -7.40 -40.36
C PRO A 850 31.06 -6.29 -40.03
N GLY A 851 31.32 -5.06 -40.46
CA GLY A 851 30.45 -3.90 -40.18
C GLY A 851 30.37 -3.47 -38.69
N SER A 852 31.10 -4.10 -37.78
CA SER A 852 31.15 -3.69 -36.36
C SER A 852 32.25 -2.67 -36.06
N GLN A 853 33.28 -2.59 -36.90
CA GLN A 853 34.46 -1.76 -36.69
C GLN A 853 34.28 -0.36 -37.29
N SER A 854 34.73 0.67 -36.58
CA SER A 854 34.75 2.06 -37.07
C SER A 854 35.97 2.80 -36.53
N LEU A 855 36.41 3.85 -37.25
CA LEU A 855 37.48 4.75 -36.83
C LEU A 855 36.90 6.16 -36.77
N THR A 856 37.10 6.86 -35.64
CA THR A 856 36.66 8.25 -35.47
C THR A 856 37.87 9.11 -35.14
N LEU A 857 38.28 9.98 -36.07
CA LEU A 857 39.25 11.03 -35.79
C LEU A 857 38.52 12.24 -35.22
N ARG A 858 38.95 12.73 -34.06
CA ARG A 858 38.45 13.99 -33.46
C ARG A 858 39.60 14.98 -33.36
N LEU A 859 39.40 16.17 -33.92
CA LEU A 859 40.31 17.31 -33.82
C LEU A 859 39.60 18.43 -33.06
N SER A 860 40.32 19.16 -32.22
CA SER A 860 39.77 20.28 -31.46
C SER A 860 40.85 21.35 -31.23
N PRO A 861 40.52 22.65 -31.31
CA PRO A 861 41.47 23.72 -31.06
C PRO A 861 41.80 23.92 -29.57
N SER A 862 41.13 23.20 -28.66
CA SER A 862 41.39 23.27 -27.21
C SER A 862 41.13 21.94 -26.50
N ILE A 863 41.78 21.76 -25.34
CA ILE A 863 41.58 20.59 -24.48
C ILE A 863 40.11 20.48 -24.03
N ALA A 864 39.45 21.60 -23.75
CA ALA A 864 38.05 21.65 -23.34
C ALA A 864 37.11 21.02 -24.39
N GLY A 865 37.34 21.27 -25.68
CA GLY A 865 36.53 20.66 -26.75
C GLY A 865 36.71 19.15 -26.87
N VAL A 866 37.89 18.62 -26.53
CA VAL A 866 38.10 17.16 -26.41
C VAL A 866 37.34 16.61 -25.20
N MET A 867 37.48 17.25 -24.03
CA MET A 867 36.83 16.86 -22.77
C MET A 867 35.31 16.77 -22.89
N MET A 868 34.66 17.79 -23.48
CA MET A 868 33.21 17.77 -23.77
C MET A 868 32.79 16.48 -24.49
N SER A 869 33.57 16.05 -25.49
CA SER A 869 33.29 14.88 -26.31
C SER A 869 33.56 13.53 -25.62
N SER A 870 34.31 13.54 -24.52
CA SER A 870 34.55 12.37 -23.65
C SER A 870 33.50 12.24 -22.56
N LEU A 871 32.90 13.35 -22.12
CA LEU A 871 31.85 13.35 -21.09
C LEU A 871 30.56 12.72 -21.59
N ASP A 872 30.22 12.86 -22.89
CA ASP A 872 29.11 12.12 -23.53
C ASP A 872 29.21 10.58 -23.38
N TYR A 873 30.40 10.01 -23.12
CA TYR A 873 30.54 8.57 -22.84
C TYR A 873 30.17 8.20 -21.40
N LEU A 874 30.57 9.01 -20.43
CA LEU A 874 30.22 8.84 -19.01
C LEU A 874 28.70 9.04 -18.84
N ALA A 875 28.14 10.03 -19.55
CA ALA A 875 26.71 10.29 -19.69
C ALA A 875 25.91 9.16 -20.39
N ASN A 876 26.52 8.02 -20.72
CA ASN A 876 25.85 6.83 -21.28
C ASN A 876 26.33 5.51 -20.66
N TYR A 877 27.06 5.52 -19.53
CA TYR A 877 27.67 4.32 -18.97
C TYR A 877 26.63 3.40 -18.27
N PRO A 878 26.38 2.16 -18.75
CA PRO A 878 25.12 1.45 -18.47
C PRO A 878 25.15 0.50 -17.26
N TYR A 879 26.02 0.74 -16.28
CA TYR A 879 26.20 -0.15 -15.11
C TYR A 879 25.93 0.60 -13.78
N GLY A 880 25.77 -0.16 -12.69
CA GLY A 880 25.02 0.30 -11.51
C GLY A 880 25.52 -0.21 -10.16
N CYS A 881 26.84 -0.33 -9.97
CA CYS A 881 27.40 -0.33 -8.61
C CYS A 881 27.40 1.10 -8.02
N THR A 882 27.69 1.26 -6.73
CA THR A 882 27.74 2.58 -6.06
C THR A 882 28.76 3.51 -6.73
N GLU A 883 29.96 2.98 -7.01
CA GLU A 883 31.05 3.71 -7.68
C GLU A 883 30.64 4.16 -9.08
N GLN A 884 30.17 3.24 -9.95
CA GLN A 884 29.74 3.55 -11.32
C GLN A 884 28.61 4.58 -11.38
N THR A 885 27.71 4.55 -10.39
CA THR A 885 26.63 5.53 -10.28
C THR A 885 27.19 6.93 -10.03
N LEU A 886 28.09 7.07 -9.05
CA LEU A 886 28.76 8.33 -8.73
C LEU A 886 29.66 8.82 -9.88
N SER A 887 30.43 7.92 -10.48
CA SER A 887 31.32 8.19 -11.61
C SER A 887 30.60 8.52 -12.91
N ALA A 888 29.28 8.29 -12.99
CA ALA A 888 28.44 8.81 -14.07
C ALA A 888 28.02 10.27 -13.81
N PHE A 889 27.42 10.57 -12.64
CA PHE A 889 26.77 11.88 -12.42
C PHE A 889 27.67 12.97 -11.82
N LEU A 890 28.77 12.65 -11.15
CA LEU A 890 29.74 13.67 -10.71
C LEU A 890 30.37 14.43 -11.90
N PRO A 891 30.75 13.77 -13.02
CA PRO A 891 31.08 14.45 -14.28
C PRO A 891 29.95 15.34 -14.80
N ASP A 892 28.69 14.91 -14.74
CA ASP A 892 27.54 15.70 -15.19
C ASP A 892 27.37 17.00 -14.38
N ILE A 893 27.54 16.94 -13.05
CA ILE A 893 27.55 18.12 -12.18
C ILE A 893 28.70 19.08 -12.54
N ALA A 894 29.90 18.56 -12.77
CA ALA A 894 31.04 19.36 -13.18
C ALA A 894 30.82 20.01 -14.56
N LEU A 895 30.15 19.29 -15.47
CA LEU A 895 29.81 19.73 -16.81
C LEU A 895 28.73 20.82 -16.82
N ILE A 896 27.69 20.73 -15.99
CA ILE A 896 26.72 21.82 -15.77
C ILE A 896 27.47 23.08 -15.31
N ARG A 897 28.24 22.99 -14.22
CA ARG A 897 29.02 24.13 -13.68
C ARG A 897 30.00 24.71 -14.69
N MET A 898 30.60 23.89 -15.56
CA MET A 898 31.51 24.35 -16.62
C MET A 898 30.77 25.04 -17.77
N ILE A 899 29.64 24.48 -18.24
CA ILE A 899 28.79 25.09 -19.26
C ILE A 899 28.30 26.47 -18.80
N ASP A 900 27.88 26.59 -17.55
CA ASP A 900 27.37 27.83 -16.97
C ASP A 900 28.48 28.88 -16.78
N ARG A 901 29.69 28.47 -16.35
CA ARG A 901 30.86 29.36 -16.23
C ARG A 901 31.44 29.81 -17.57
N LEU A 902 31.39 28.97 -18.61
CA LEU A 902 31.96 29.28 -19.94
C LEU A 902 30.94 29.87 -20.92
N GLY A 903 29.64 29.91 -20.57
CA GLY A 903 28.58 30.43 -21.44
C GLY A 903 28.32 29.60 -22.70
N VAL A 904 28.78 28.35 -22.76
CA VAL A 904 28.77 27.54 -23.99
C VAL A 904 27.37 26.98 -24.25
N ALA A 905 26.73 27.41 -25.33
CA ALA A 905 25.40 26.96 -25.70
C ALA A 905 25.41 25.51 -26.23
N ASN A 906 25.02 24.54 -25.40
CA ASN A 906 24.66 23.18 -25.83
C ASN A 906 23.27 22.77 -25.27
N PRO A 907 22.17 23.10 -25.98
CA PRO A 907 20.81 22.87 -25.48
C PRO A 907 20.47 21.40 -25.25
N GLY A 908 20.82 20.52 -26.20
CA GLY A 908 20.51 19.08 -26.12
C GLY A 908 21.33 18.32 -25.06
N LEU A 909 22.38 18.93 -24.52
CA LEU A 909 23.11 18.44 -23.36
C LEU A 909 22.52 19.00 -22.06
N ARG A 910 22.30 20.33 -21.97
CA ARG A 910 21.64 20.98 -20.83
C ARG A 910 20.27 20.36 -20.48
N ALA A 911 19.51 19.90 -21.46
CA ALA A 911 18.22 19.23 -21.25
C ALA A 911 18.32 17.80 -20.68
N ARG A 912 19.48 17.13 -20.79
CA ARG A 912 19.65 15.72 -20.35
C ARG A 912 20.38 15.55 -19.03
N LEU A 913 21.33 16.43 -18.72
CA LEU A 913 22.16 16.32 -17.50
C LEU A 913 21.33 16.30 -16.19
N PRO A 914 20.21 17.04 -16.05
CA PRO A 914 19.41 16.98 -14.83
C PRO A 914 18.77 15.59 -14.58
N ASP A 915 18.19 14.97 -15.62
CA ASP A 915 17.63 13.62 -15.56
C ASP A 915 18.68 12.58 -15.15
N MET A 916 19.92 12.76 -15.61
CA MET A 916 21.04 11.88 -15.26
C MET A 916 21.45 11.98 -13.79
N VAL A 917 21.61 13.20 -13.27
CA VAL A 917 21.91 13.43 -11.86
C VAL A 917 20.79 12.88 -10.97
N ASN A 918 19.53 13.15 -11.32
CA ASN A 918 18.37 12.61 -10.60
C ASN A 918 18.33 11.08 -10.62
N THR A 919 18.62 10.44 -11.77
CA THR A 919 18.73 8.98 -11.89
C THR A 919 19.88 8.43 -11.03
N GLY A 920 20.98 9.17 -10.91
CA GLY A 920 22.11 8.82 -10.04
C GLY A 920 21.77 8.88 -8.55
N LEU A 921 21.12 9.96 -8.10
CA LEU A 921 20.61 10.12 -6.73
C LEU A 921 19.62 9.00 -6.35
N LEU A 922 18.72 8.66 -7.26
CA LEU A 922 17.77 7.56 -7.13
C LEU A 922 18.44 6.20 -6.89
N ARG A 923 19.46 5.88 -7.70
CA ARG A 923 20.26 4.64 -7.55
C ARG A 923 21.05 4.60 -6.24
N LEU A 924 21.59 5.74 -5.80
CA LEU A 924 22.23 5.85 -4.49
C LEU A 924 21.23 5.56 -3.36
N SER A 925 20.02 6.12 -3.40
CA SER A 925 19.02 5.85 -2.36
C SER A 925 18.61 4.37 -2.31
N ASP A 926 18.51 3.69 -3.44
CA ASP A 926 18.24 2.24 -3.51
C ASP A 926 19.40 1.38 -2.98
N SER A 927 20.61 1.95 -2.93
CA SER A 927 21.85 1.29 -2.52
C SER A 927 22.29 1.66 -1.09
N GLN A 928 21.53 2.51 -0.39
CA GLN A 928 21.81 2.87 1.00
C GLN A 928 21.28 1.79 1.95
N ARG A 929 22.12 1.37 2.90
CA ARG A 929 21.78 0.34 3.88
C ARG A 929 20.98 0.90 5.07
N GLY A 930 20.41 0.00 5.87
CA GLY A 930 19.76 0.36 7.14
C GLY A 930 20.69 1.15 8.08
N ASP A 931 21.97 0.78 8.13
CA ASP A 931 23.03 1.48 8.88
C ASP A 931 23.35 2.90 8.35
N GLY A 932 22.82 3.28 7.18
CA GLY A 932 23.02 4.59 6.54
C GLY A 932 24.23 4.65 5.60
N GLY A 933 25.09 3.64 5.57
CA GLY A 933 26.24 3.58 4.67
C GLY A 933 25.93 2.95 3.30
N TRP A 934 26.97 2.90 2.46
CA TRP A 934 26.94 2.27 1.15
C TRP A 934 28.06 1.23 1.00
N GLY A 935 27.72 0.07 0.46
CA GLY A 935 28.68 -0.92 -0.01
C GLY A 935 29.14 -0.63 -1.46
N TRP A 936 29.90 -1.57 -2.05
CA TRP A 936 30.26 -1.48 -3.46
C TRP A 936 29.05 -1.81 -4.35
N TRP A 937 28.31 -2.86 -4.01
CA TRP A 937 26.99 -3.19 -4.53
C TRP A 937 25.89 -2.99 -3.47
N ARG A 938 24.63 -2.92 -3.91
CA ARG A 938 23.42 -2.65 -3.08
C ARG A 938 23.26 -3.52 -1.82
N TYR A 939 23.81 -4.74 -1.81
CA TYR A 939 23.68 -5.68 -0.68
C TYR A 939 24.99 -5.94 0.08
N ASP A 940 26.12 -5.40 -0.38
CA ASP A 940 27.42 -5.53 0.30
C ASP A 940 27.42 -4.81 1.65
N GLU A 941 28.31 -5.20 2.58
CA GLU A 941 28.56 -4.43 3.80
C GLU A 941 29.00 -2.99 3.49
N ALA A 942 28.67 -2.05 4.39
CA ALA A 942 28.98 -0.64 4.21
C ALA A 942 30.51 -0.39 4.23
N ASP A 943 31.05 0.04 3.09
CA ASP A 943 32.46 0.33 2.90
C ASP A 943 32.74 1.81 3.23
N PRO A 944 33.76 2.15 4.05
CA PRO A 944 34.03 3.54 4.43
C PRO A 944 34.41 4.46 3.26
N TYR A 945 35.02 3.94 2.21
CA TYR A 945 35.37 4.71 1.01
C TYR A 945 34.17 4.89 0.07
N MET A 946 33.35 3.85 -0.15
CA MET A 946 32.08 3.99 -0.88
C MET A 946 31.11 4.92 -0.16
N THR A 947 31.01 4.82 1.16
CA THR A 947 30.18 5.72 1.99
C THR A 947 30.68 7.17 1.92
N ALA A 948 32.00 7.40 1.97
CA ALA A 948 32.58 8.73 1.76
C ALA A 948 32.31 9.26 0.34
N TYR A 949 32.47 8.43 -0.69
CA TYR A 949 32.27 8.84 -2.08
C TYR A 949 30.79 9.15 -2.37
N ALA A 950 29.86 8.38 -1.81
CA ALA A 950 28.43 8.65 -1.86
C ALA A 950 28.06 9.98 -1.20
N VAL A 951 28.49 10.21 0.06
CA VAL A 951 28.24 11.47 0.77
C VAL A 951 28.83 12.68 0.01
N TYR A 952 30.04 12.54 -0.57
CA TYR A 952 30.63 13.56 -1.43
C TYR A 952 29.75 13.84 -2.67
N GLY A 953 29.24 12.81 -3.34
CA GLY A 953 28.31 12.95 -4.46
C GLY A 953 27.02 13.70 -4.10
N LEU A 954 26.43 13.38 -2.95
CA LEU A 954 25.23 14.05 -2.43
C LEU A 954 25.49 15.54 -2.14
N ILE A 955 26.65 15.87 -1.53
CA ILE A 955 27.06 17.26 -1.28
C ILE A 955 27.29 18.02 -2.60
N GLN A 956 27.94 17.41 -3.59
CA GLN A 956 28.15 18.07 -4.88
C GLN A 956 26.86 18.28 -5.68
N ALA A 957 25.90 17.35 -5.59
CA ALA A 957 24.57 17.52 -6.18
C ALA A 957 23.82 18.68 -5.52
N GLN A 958 23.77 18.70 -4.19
CA GLN A 958 23.14 19.78 -3.43
C GLN A 958 23.78 21.16 -3.74
N ASN A 959 25.12 21.22 -3.79
CA ASN A 959 25.87 22.43 -4.15
C ASN A 959 25.77 22.81 -5.65
N ALA A 960 25.11 22.00 -6.48
CA ALA A 960 24.76 22.31 -7.85
C ALA A 960 23.25 22.61 -8.04
N GLY A 961 22.49 22.75 -6.93
CA GLY A 961 21.07 23.10 -6.96
C GLY A 961 20.11 21.91 -7.09
N PHE A 962 20.59 20.68 -7.01
CA PHE A 962 19.74 19.49 -7.09
C PHE A 962 19.01 19.19 -5.78
N SER A 963 17.76 18.75 -5.90
CA SER A 963 16.95 18.23 -4.78
C SER A 963 17.51 16.89 -4.31
N VAL A 964 18.24 16.90 -3.19
CA VAL A 964 18.77 15.70 -2.53
C VAL A 964 17.92 15.36 -1.31
N ASN A 965 17.47 14.09 -1.18
CA ASN A 965 16.81 13.61 0.04
C ASN A 965 17.72 13.84 1.27
N ARG A 966 17.26 14.68 2.20
CA ARG A 966 18.01 15.10 3.38
C ARG A 966 18.26 13.95 4.35
N GLU A 967 17.31 13.05 4.53
CA GLU A 967 17.46 11.90 5.44
C GLU A 967 18.54 10.94 4.92
N MET A 968 18.51 10.62 3.61
CA MET A 968 19.57 9.83 2.95
C MET A 968 20.95 10.45 3.20
N ARG A 969 21.08 11.77 2.96
CA ARG A 969 22.34 12.51 3.18
C ARG A 969 22.79 12.45 4.64
N ASP A 970 21.90 12.76 5.58
CA ASP A 970 22.25 12.92 7.00
C ASP A 970 22.53 11.57 7.67
N ARG A 971 21.83 10.49 7.28
CA ARG A 971 22.17 9.11 7.64
C ARG A 971 23.53 8.70 7.07
N GLY A 972 23.84 9.07 5.83
CA GLY A 972 25.15 8.86 5.21
C GLY A 972 26.29 9.52 5.97
N VAL A 973 26.13 10.81 6.31
CA VAL A 973 27.08 11.57 7.13
C VAL A 973 27.24 10.95 8.53
N SER A 974 26.15 10.46 9.13
CA SER A 974 26.20 9.77 10.42
C SER A 974 26.98 8.45 10.36
N ALA A 975 26.71 7.60 9.36
CA ALA A 975 27.42 6.34 9.13
C ALA A 975 28.92 6.58 8.91
N LEU A 976 29.28 7.51 8.02
CA LEU A 976 30.66 7.89 7.76
C LEU A 976 31.37 8.38 9.02
N ASN A 977 30.71 9.26 9.79
CA ASN A 977 31.25 9.79 11.04
C ASN A 977 31.51 8.68 12.07
N GLN A 978 30.66 7.66 12.14
CA GLN A 978 30.87 6.49 13.01
C GLN A 978 32.06 5.63 12.54
N MET A 979 32.17 5.35 11.24
CA MET A 979 33.28 4.57 10.65
C MET A 979 34.65 5.23 10.86
N VAL A 980 34.74 6.55 10.60
CA VAL A 980 35.96 7.34 10.81
C VAL A 980 36.27 7.45 12.31
N SER A 981 35.28 7.74 13.17
CA SER A 981 35.47 7.78 14.63
C SER A 981 35.95 6.44 15.22
N ALA A 982 35.44 5.32 14.72
CA ALA A 982 35.89 3.98 15.13
C ALA A 982 37.34 3.72 14.67
N THR A 983 37.71 4.19 13.47
CA THR A 983 39.06 4.05 12.92
C THR A 983 40.07 4.95 13.66
N ASN A 984 39.71 6.20 13.99
CA ASN A 984 40.48 7.07 14.89
C ASN A 984 40.80 6.36 16.23
N LYS A 985 39.78 5.79 16.89
CA LYS A 985 39.95 5.04 18.15
C LYS A 985 40.88 3.83 18.01
N ARG A 986 40.71 3.02 16.95
CA ARG A 986 41.60 1.88 16.63
C ARG A 986 43.03 2.33 16.39
N MET A 987 43.24 3.46 15.70
CA MET A 987 44.55 4.01 15.42
C MET A 987 45.23 4.64 16.64
N HIS A 988 44.48 5.21 17.59
CA HIS A 988 45.04 5.72 18.85
C HIS A 988 45.44 4.59 19.81
N ASN A 989 44.58 3.60 20.03
CA ASN A 989 44.68 2.70 21.19
C ASN A 989 45.67 1.52 21.03
N ALA A 990 46.59 1.57 20.07
CA ALA A 990 47.67 0.59 19.81
C ALA A 990 47.28 -0.90 19.64
N LEU A 991 45.99 -1.25 19.66
CA LEU A 991 45.45 -2.62 19.46
C LEU A 991 45.54 -3.13 18.00
N ALA A 992 46.54 -2.68 17.25
CA ALA A 992 46.76 -2.99 15.83
C ALA A 992 47.43 -4.36 15.59
N LYS A 993 47.00 -5.42 16.28
CA LYS A 993 47.43 -6.80 15.98
C LYS A 993 46.67 -7.35 14.76
N GLY A 994 47.18 -7.05 13.57
CA GLY A 994 46.96 -7.86 12.37
C GLY A 994 45.99 -7.35 11.31
N GLN A 995 45.11 -6.38 11.59
CA GLN A 995 44.19 -5.84 10.56
C GLN A 995 44.78 -4.62 9.82
N PRO A 996 44.87 -4.63 8.48
CA PRO A 996 45.38 -3.50 7.70
C PRO A 996 44.33 -2.39 7.54
N VAL A 997 44.58 -1.24 8.16
CA VAL A 997 43.80 -0.01 7.89
C VAL A 997 44.26 0.61 6.58
N ASN A 998 43.33 0.85 5.65
CA ASN A 998 43.55 1.69 4.48
C ASN A 998 43.55 3.17 4.90
N VAL A 999 44.75 3.76 4.99
CA VAL A 999 44.94 5.12 5.50
C VAL A 999 44.48 6.22 4.54
N ASP A 1000 44.48 5.94 3.23
CA ASP A 1000 44.05 6.90 2.20
C ASP A 1000 42.52 7.01 2.17
N SER A 1001 41.81 5.86 2.24
CA SER A 1001 40.35 5.85 2.42
C SER A 1001 39.90 6.51 3.73
N HIS A 1002 40.70 6.37 4.80
CA HIS A 1002 40.40 6.97 6.09
C HIS A 1002 40.50 8.51 6.08
N ILE A 1003 41.56 9.08 5.48
CA ILE A 1003 41.66 10.54 5.34
C ILE A 1003 40.66 11.09 4.31
N TYR A 1004 40.30 10.32 3.29
CA TYR A 1004 39.22 10.68 2.36
C TYR A 1004 37.86 10.79 3.07
N GLY A 1005 37.55 9.87 3.99
CA GLY A 1005 36.39 9.99 4.87
C GLY A 1005 36.44 11.24 5.77
N ALA A 1006 37.61 11.62 6.26
CA ALA A 1006 37.79 12.83 7.06
C ALA A 1006 37.57 14.13 6.26
N TRP A 1007 38.09 14.23 5.03
CA TRP A 1007 37.82 15.37 4.14
C TRP A 1007 36.32 15.54 3.86
N VAL A 1008 35.63 14.44 3.52
CA VAL A 1008 34.19 14.46 3.27
C VAL A 1008 33.39 14.81 4.54
N LEU A 1009 33.89 14.47 5.73
CA LEU A 1009 33.31 14.91 7.00
C LEU A 1009 33.53 16.39 7.29
N ALA A 1010 34.65 17.00 6.85
CA ALA A 1010 34.83 18.44 6.91
C ALA A 1010 33.81 19.17 6.01
N LEU A 1011 33.66 18.71 4.75
CA LEU A 1011 32.63 19.17 3.80
C LEU A 1011 31.18 18.95 4.27
N ALA A 1012 30.94 18.14 5.31
CA ALA A 1012 29.63 17.78 5.84
C ALA A 1012 29.33 18.41 7.22
N ASP A 1013 30.01 19.50 7.57
CA ASP A 1013 29.91 20.18 8.87
C ASP A 1013 30.16 19.23 10.06
N LYS A 1014 31.17 18.35 9.96
CA LYS A 1014 31.68 17.52 11.07
C LYS A 1014 33.17 17.78 11.35
N PRO A 1015 33.59 19.06 11.54
CA PRO A 1015 35.01 19.43 11.62
C PRO A 1015 35.75 18.78 12.79
N LYS A 1016 35.08 18.44 13.89
CA LYS A 1016 35.70 17.75 15.03
C LYS A 1016 36.32 16.41 14.63
N THR A 1017 35.54 15.53 14.00
CA THR A 1017 36.02 14.18 13.62
C THR A 1017 37.10 14.28 12.54
N ALA A 1018 36.94 15.20 11.59
CA ALA A 1018 37.93 15.47 10.55
C ALA A 1018 39.26 15.96 11.13
N GLY A 1019 39.23 16.94 12.06
CA GLY A 1019 40.40 17.46 12.75
C GLY A 1019 41.07 16.43 13.66
N ASP A 1020 40.30 15.61 14.37
CA ASP A 1020 40.82 14.48 15.16
C ASP A 1020 41.56 13.48 14.23
N THR A 1021 41.02 13.18 13.04
CA THR A 1021 41.73 12.35 12.04
C THR A 1021 42.98 13.02 11.49
N ALA A 1022 42.92 14.30 11.10
CA ALA A 1022 44.07 15.04 10.56
C ALA A 1022 45.24 15.07 11.57
N ARG A 1023 44.93 15.32 12.85
CA ARG A 1023 45.89 15.30 13.96
C ARG A 1023 46.57 13.94 14.15
N ILE A 1024 45.88 12.82 13.91
CA ILE A 1024 46.51 11.48 13.96
C ILE A 1024 47.64 11.34 12.94
N TYR A 1025 47.52 11.95 11.76
CA TYR A 1025 48.58 11.92 10.75
C TYR A 1025 49.67 12.94 11.04
N LEU A 1026 49.31 14.19 11.35
CA LEU A 1026 50.26 15.26 11.66
C LEU A 1026 51.16 14.94 12.87
N THR A 1027 50.60 14.36 13.94
CA THR A 1027 51.35 14.08 15.19
C THR A 1027 52.12 12.76 15.18
N GLN A 1028 52.00 11.91 14.16
CA GLN A 1028 52.56 10.55 14.16
C GLN A 1028 53.25 10.23 12.83
N PRO A 1029 54.55 10.60 12.66
CA PRO A 1029 55.27 10.51 11.39
C PRO A 1029 55.15 9.15 10.68
N LYS A 1030 55.29 8.04 11.41
CA LYS A 1030 55.15 6.65 10.91
C LYS A 1030 53.77 6.30 10.33
N LYS A 1031 52.75 7.15 10.53
CA LYS A 1031 51.43 7.06 9.89
C LYS A 1031 51.31 7.99 8.69
N ALA A 1032 51.86 9.21 8.76
CA ALA A 1032 51.95 10.10 7.60
C ALA A 1032 52.88 9.55 6.50
N GLU A 1033 53.88 8.76 6.86
CA GLU A 1033 54.74 7.99 5.93
C GLU A 1033 53.95 6.92 5.13
N ARG A 1034 52.80 6.47 5.66
CA ARG A 1034 51.95 5.45 5.01
C ARG A 1034 50.88 6.04 4.09
N LEU A 1035 50.59 7.34 4.17
CA LEU A 1035 49.71 8.02 3.21
C LEU A 1035 50.41 8.06 1.84
N SER A 1036 49.67 7.72 0.78
CA SER A 1036 50.15 8.02 -0.57
C SER A 1036 50.19 9.53 -0.82
N ASP A 1037 50.80 9.95 -1.92
CA ASP A 1037 50.81 11.37 -2.30
C ASP A 1037 49.38 11.88 -2.62
N CYS A 1038 48.47 10.99 -3.03
CA CYS A 1038 47.03 11.26 -3.10
C CYS A 1038 46.41 11.43 -1.70
N GLY A 1039 46.72 10.52 -0.75
CA GLY A 1039 46.30 10.64 0.65
C GLY A 1039 46.81 11.92 1.33
N ARG A 1040 48.01 12.40 0.96
CA ARG A 1040 48.57 13.68 1.41
C ARG A 1040 47.90 14.90 0.77
N SER A 1041 47.55 14.82 -0.51
CA SER A 1041 46.73 15.84 -1.19
C SER A 1041 45.35 15.97 -0.54
N VAL A 1042 44.75 14.84 -0.15
CA VAL A 1042 43.47 14.78 0.59
C VAL A 1042 43.62 15.22 2.05
N LEU A 1043 44.78 15.02 2.69
CA LEU A 1043 45.08 15.62 4.00
C LEU A 1043 45.15 17.16 3.89
N ALA A 1044 45.79 17.70 2.85
CA ALA A 1044 45.83 19.13 2.61
C ALA A 1044 44.43 19.72 2.38
N LEU A 1045 43.59 19.05 1.57
CA LEU A 1045 42.18 19.41 1.41
C LEU A 1045 41.42 19.36 2.75
N THR A 1046 41.58 18.30 3.54
CA THR A 1046 40.99 18.22 4.90
C THR A 1046 41.37 19.42 5.77
N LEU A 1047 42.64 19.82 5.74
CA LEU A 1047 43.14 20.97 6.51
C LEU A 1047 42.63 22.31 5.97
N TYR A 1048 42.46 22.44 4.65
CA TYR A 1048 41.87 23.62 4.02
C TYR A 1048 40.41 23.83 4.43
N GLU A 1049 39.58 22.78 4.41
CA GLU A 1049 38.18 22.84 4.89
C GLU A 1049 38.08 23.10 6.42
N LEU A 1050 39.18 22.93 7.16
CA LEU A 1050 39.31 23.25 8.59
C LEU A 1050 39.96 24.63 8.84
N ASP A 1051 40.25 25.40 7.79
CA ASP A 1051 40.98 26.68 7.79
C ASP A 1051 42.44 26.62 8.30
N GLU A 1052 43.03 25.41 8.46
CA GLU A 1052 44.44 25.16 8.81
C GLU A 1052 45.38 25.36 7.57
N ARG A 1053 45.27 26.52 6.91
CA ARG A 1053 45.82 26.80 5.57
C ARG A 1053 47.34 26.64 5.45
N GLU A 1054 48.12 27.05 6.44
CA GLU A 1054 49.59 26.93 6.40
C GLU A 1054 50.00 25.45 6.43
N THR A 1055 49.42 24.67 7.34
CA THR A 1055 49.66 23.22 7.45
C THR A 1055 49.17 22.46 6.21
N ALA A 1056 48.10 22.91 5.57
CA ALA A 1056 47.65 22.38 4.27
C ALA A 1056 48.71 22.59 3.18
N ARG A 1057 49.27 23.81 3.07
CA ARG A 1057 50.34 24.14 2.12
C ARG A 1057 51.60 23.29 2.34
N ASP A 1058 52.00 23.07 3.58
CA ASP A 1058 53.17 22.24 3.90
C ASP A 1058 53.00 20.79 3.41
N GLN A 1059 51.79 20.22 3.48
CA GLN A 1059 51.54 18.87 2.95
C GLN A 1059 51.60 18.82 1.41
N LEU A 1060 51.19 19.89 0.72
CA LEU A 1060 51.25 20.00 -0.73
C LEU A 1060 52.70 20.16 -1.23
N GLU A 1061 53.51 20.98 -0.56
CA GLU A 1061 54.92 21.17 -0.89
C GLU A 1061 55.69 19.84 -0.81
N VAL A 1062 55.42 19.01 0.20
CA VAL A 1062 55.99 17.65 0.32
C VAL A 1062 55.59 16.76 -0.86
N VAL A 1063 54.35 16.85 -1.36
CA VAL A 1063 53.90 16.09 -2.53
C VAL A 1063 54.54 16.63 -3.82
N TRP A 1064 54.61 17.95 -3.97
CA TRP A 1064 55.20 18.61 -5.13
C TRP A 1064 56.68 18.28 -5.31
N GLN A 1065 57.46 18.29 -4.22
CA GLN A 1065 58.88 17.91 -4.24
C GLN A 1065 59.08 16.43 -4.61
N ARG A 1066 58.21 15.52 -4.12
CA ARG A 1066 58.24 14.10 -4.50
C ARG A 1066 57.92 13.88 -5.97
N PHE A 1067 56.86 14.53 -6.47
CA PHE A 1067 56.44 14.44 -7.87
C PHE A 1067 57.51 14.99 -8.82
N SER A 1068 58.18 16.08 -8.42
CA SER A 1068 59.29 16.70 -9.16
C SER A 1068 60.58 15.86 -9.19
N ALA A 1069 60.72 14.87 -8.30
CA ALA A 1069 61.94 14.09 -8.11
C ALA A 1069 61.88 12.65 -8.71
N GLN A 1070 60.74 12.20 -9.24
CA GLN A 1070 60.57 10.82 -9.72
C GLN A 1070 60.45 10.73 -11.25
N ALA A 1071 61.31 9.90 -11.86
CA ALA A 1071 61.27 9.58 -13.29
C ALA A 1071 60.39 8.36 -13.64
N GLU A 1072 59.97 7.56 -12.64
CA GLU A 1072 59.09 6.39 -12.80
C GLU A 1072 57.80 6.52 -11.96
N PRO A 1073 56.69 5.84 -12.33
CA PRO A 1073 55.37 6.17 -11.80
C PRO A 1073 55.05 5.55 -10.43
N VAL A 1074 54.50 6.38 -9.54
CA VAL A 1074 53.99 6.03 -8.21
C VAL A 1074 52.99 4.86 -8.24
N ARG A 1075 53.27 3.81 -7.46
CA ARG A 1075 52.27 2.79 -7.09
C ARG A 1075 51.41 3.29 -5.93
N SER A 1076 50.11 3.48 -6.16
CA SER A 1076 49.12 3.66 -5.10
C SER A 1076 48.67 2.28 -4.57
N ALA A 1077 48.30 2.21 -3.28
CA ALA A 1077 47.69 1.01 -2.68
C ALA A 1077 46.14 1.04 -2.73
N THR A 1078 45.57 1.86 -3.62
CA THR A 1078 44.14 2.05 -3.82
C THR A 1078 43.77 1.86 -5.29
N TRP A 1079 42.47 1.66 -5.55
CA TRP A 1079 41.89 1.38 -6.87
C TRP A 1079 42.05 2.51 -7.92
N ARG A 1080 42.64 3.65 -7.53
CA ARG A 1080 42.80 4.85 -8.37
C ARG A 1080 43.99 4.75 -9.33
N SER A 1081 43.76 5.10 -10.60
CA SER A 1081 44.77 5.22 -11.64
C SER A 1081 45.73 6.41 -11.42
N ARG A 1082 46.80 6.46 -12.22
CA ARG A 1082 47.72 7.61 -12.27
C ARG A 1082 47.00 8.93 -12.59
N ALA A 1083 45.94 8.89 -13.39
CA ALA A 1083 45.19 10.08 -13.79
C ALA A 1083 44.36 10.65 -12.64
N GLU A 1084 43.66 9.81 -11.88
CA GLU A 1084 42.87 10.24 -10.71
C GLU A 1084 43.74 10.82 -9.60
N ASN A 1085 44.90 10.20 -9.34
CA ASN A 1085 45.85 10.70 -8.34
C ASN A 1085 46.43 12.08 -8.74
N LEU A 1086 46.69 12.31 -10.03
CA LEU A 1086 47.07 13.63 -10.54
C LEU A 1086 45.92 14.63 -10.47
N GLY A 1087 44.69 14.22 -10.78
CA GLY A 1087 43.49 15.06 -10.68
C GLY A 1087 43.23 15.55 -9.24
N MET A 1088 43.43 14.70 -8.24
CA MET A 1088 43.32 15.07 -6.82
C MET A 1088 44.44 16.03 -6.38
N LEU A 1089 45.67 15.86 -6.87
CA LEU A 1089 46.76 16.81 -6.62
C LEU A 1089 46.47 18.16 -7.28
N MET A 1090 45.96 18.18 -8.52
CA MET A 1090 45.55 19.41 -9.19
C MET A 1090 44.38 20.09 -8.47
N GLN A 1091 43.39 19.35 -7.97
CA GLN A 1091 42.29 19.90 -7.18
C GLN A 1091 42.76 20.49 -5.85
N ALA A 1092 43.80 19.93 -5.23
CA ALA A 1092 44.35 20.43 -3.98
C ALA A 1092 45.32 21.61 -4.15
N ALA A 1093 45.78 21.88 -5.37
CA ALA A 1093 46.68 22.98 -5.71
C ALA A 1093 45.98 24.19 -6.39
N LEU A 1094 44.66 24.09 -6.61
CA LEU A 1094 43.78 25.12 -7.21
C LEU A 1094 42.94 25.83 -6.15
#